data_AF-A0A352UKT9-F1
#
_entry.id   AF-A0A352UKT9-F1
#
_cell.length_a   1.000
_cell.length_b   1.000
_cell.length_c   1.000
_cell.angle_alpha   90.00
_cell.angle_beta   90.00
_cell.angle_gamma   90.00
#
_symmetry.space_group_name_H-M   'P 1'
#
loop_
_entity.id
_entity.type
_entity.pdbx_description
1 polymer ?
#
loop_
_entity_poly.entity_id
_entity_poly.type
_entity_poly.pdbx_seq_one_letter_code
_entity_poly.pdbx_strand_id
1 'polypeptide(L)'
;MEQANSVERYLNLIKRYDGYSEKYYRGQLEKYTSIPPSIARDEGYLANESAIYCESIKMKEKEFALLNSPIEKLSKMQHYGIPTRLVDVTIDPLYALYFAVEDIDDSSSGNVLVYLTKGHDVESERVRVLSLIATLSSLTLDEVISEYSRLYGISLSAEQVLAYSNEPVFIRHSENLKRYNERLHSQRGAFLICGNTVRGKKIQRELKSLDSIKPVIVIRIPYEYKKQIKDELDIKYGINNVSVYPELPSVAGYIKEKYKKENISFDGKYSVVGTKNISHGLAKRISVTVVLNGNFRIDQVQAIAVEVINSYKNNQDVVWIYVAKTGEDYIVSNWIFRGQWISPSLDKHYRPLSLKEEGEEGYYWEAGASYSTMADYYEKYVFDEDKLLFVYHQKVFEEFVPVYNALLESFETNTINEFAQSIAFYQKKISRLYMTLQDFGHSRIKKFDDFLYSYSNAISPVDDIHYLLNNDKTPEKALKYHIRSSFNSSQQHIDTIRSAAPEWRRRIGVSDLEYEKIDPKDRKKPDFQYTQTLPISKTAIDVYFNTDAIIADDKTFHIQGDTNLFDNANLMLSLRKKGQLLCQGKASVSKGKFAFPQFSNKGLGFESGQYTAEISLSLPSVQPKVFTAVAGIEYENLTGEYVNRHGIGPTVNYEFEFNIE
;
A
#
# COMPACT_ATOMS: atom_id res chain seq x y z
N MET A 1 -3.04 1.19 2.45
CA MET A 1 -2.79 2.62 2.17
C MET A 1 -2.25 2.73 0.76
N GLU A 2 -2.55 3.83 0.06
CA GLU A 2 -2.04 4.09 -1.29
C GLU A 2 -1.48 5.51 -1.39
N GLN A 3 -0.78 5.79 -2.49
CA GLN A 3 -0.10 7.07 -2.71
C GLN A 3 -0.60 7.78 -3.97
N ALA A 4 -0.81 9.09 -3.88
CA ALA A 4 -1.04 9.97 -5.02
C ALA A 4 -0.06 11.15 -5.02
N ASN A 5 0.57 11.37 -6.19
CA ASN A 5 1.56 12.43 -6.42
C ASN A 5 1.01 13.57 -7.31
N SER A 6 -0.22 13.45 -7.80
CA SER A 6 -0.91 14.44 -8.64
C SER A 6 -2.42 14.35 -8.41
N VAL A 7 -3.16 15.40 -8.77
CA VAL A 7 -4.64 15.37 -8.67
C VAL A 7 -5.22 14.31 -9.60
N GLU A 8 -4.64 14.12 -10.78
CA GLU A 8 -5.08 13.08 -11.73
C GLU A 8 -4.96 11.67 -11.12
N ARG A 9 -3.80 11.34 -10.54
CA ARG A 9 -3.61 10.04 -9.90
C ARG A 9 -4.58 9.85 -8.75
N TYR A 10 -4.76 10.88 -7.91
CA TYR A 10 -5.73 10.87 -6.82
C TYR A 10 -7.15 10.56 -7.33
N LEU A 11 -7.64 11.30 -8.34
CA LEU A 11 -8.97 11.07 -8.93
C LEU A 11 -9.10 9.67 -9.53
N ASN A 12 -8.05 9.14 -10.17
CA ASN A 12 -8.05 7.77 -10.71
C ASN A 12 -8.18 6.70 -9.60
N LEU A 13 -7.60 6.93 -8.42
CA LEU A 13 -7.80 6.06 -7.25
C LEU A 13 -9.23 6.14 -6.71
N ILE A 14 -9.82 7.34 -6.71
CA ILE A 14 -11.19 7.57 -6.23
C ILE A 14 -12.26 6.94 -7.14
N LYS A 15 -12.03 6.89 -8.46
CA LYS A 15 -12.96 6.26 -9.43
C LYS A 15 -13.34 4.81 -9.10
N ARG A 16 -12.50 4.09 -8.34
CA ARG A 16 -12.82 2.72 -7.88
C ARG A 16 -14.06 2.65 -7.00
N TYR A 17 -14.44 3.77 -6.39
CA TYR A 17 -15.57 3.86 -5.47
C TYR A 17 -16.82 4.44 -6.14
N ASP A 18 -16.83 4.66 -7.46
CA ASP A 18 -17.97 5.29 -8.16
C ASP A 18 -19.28 4.48 -8.09
N GLY A 19 -19.18 3.16 -7.92
CA GLY A 19 -20.34 2.27 -7.73
C GLY A 19 -21.06 2.44 -6.38
N TYR A 20 -20.46 3.13 -5.41
CA TYR A 20 -21.07 3.35 -4.09
C TYR A 20 -21.83 4.68 -4.07
N SER A 21 -23.08 4.61 -3.58
CA SER A 21 -24.03 5.73 -3.61
C SER A 21 -23.68 6.86 -2.63
N GLU A 22 -23.15 6.52 -1.45
CA GLU A 22 -22.81 7.49 -0.40
C GLU A 22 -21.33 7.35 -0.01
N LYS A 23 -20.60 8.46 -0.10
CA LYS A 23 -19.15 8.55 0.07
C LYS A 23 -18.82 9.77 0.91
N TYR A 24 -17.95 9.58 1.90
CA TYR A 24 -17.45 10.66 2.74
C TYR A 24 -15.93 10.64 2.74
N TYR A 25 -15.36 11.83 2.71
CA TYR A 25 -13.91 12.04 2.63
C TYR A 25 -13.46 12.95 3.77
N ARG A 26 -12.23 12.72 4.23
CA ARG A 26 -11.57 13.62 5.16
C ARG A 26 -10.10 13.78 4.80
N GLY A 27 -9.68 15.01 4.55
CA GLY A 27 -8.28 15.38 4.39
C GLY A 27 -7.68 15.86 5.70
N GLN A 28 -6.46 15.43 6.00
CA GLN A 28 -5.69 15.93 7.14
C GLN A 28 -4.19 15.63 6.98
N LEU A 29 -3.36 16.26 7.80
CA LEU A 29 -1.95 15.88 7.93
C LEU A 29 -1.82 14.53 8.64
N GLU A 30 -0.85 13.73 8.20
CA GLU A 30 -0.55 12.39 8.72
C GLU A 30 -0.16 12.39 10.21
N LYS A 31 0.46 13.49 10.70
CA LYS A 31 0.79 13.64 12.12
C LYS A 31 -0.42 13.55 13.05
N TYR A 32 -1.64 13.77 12.53
CA TYR A 32 -2.89 13.60 13.28
C TYR A 32 -3.32 12.13 13.22
N THR A 33 -2.91 11.36 14.23
CA THR A 33 -3.20 9.92 14.34
C THR A 33 -4.59 9.59 14.88
N SER A 34 -5.26 10.58 15.47
CA SER A 34 -6.63 10.48 15.99
C SER A 34 -7.45 11.69 15.55
N ILE A 35 -8.77 11.48 15.43
CA ILE A 35 -9.73 12.45 14.89
C ILE A 35 -10.85 12.68 15.93
N PRO A 36 -10.54 13.23 17.11
CA PRO A 36 -11.56 13.57 18.08
C PRO A 36 -12.34 14.82 17.63
N PRO A 37 -13.66 14.88 17.95
CA PRO A 37 -14.41 16.13 17.81
C PRO A 37 -13.83 17.21 18.73
N SER A 38 -14.03 18.49 18.42
CA SER A 38 -13.40 19.58 19.17
C SER A 38 -13.78 19.60 20.65
N ILE A 39 -14.99 19.16 21.00
CA ILE A 39 -15.43 19.02 22.41
C ILE A 39 -14.63 17.98 23.20
N ALA A 40 -14.08 16.95 22.53
CA ALA A 40 -13.36 15.85 23.19
C ALA A 40 -11.84 16.07 23.26
N ARG A 41 -11.34 17.22 22.77
CA ARG A 41 -9.91 17.55 22.79
C ARG A 41 -9.44 18.06 24.15
N ASP A 42 -10.37 18.46 25.00
CA ASP A 42 -10.13 18.97 26.35
C ASP A 42 -11.17 18.36 27.31
N GLU A 43 -10.73 17.86 28.45
CA GLU A 43 -11.60 17.22 29.44
C GLU A 43 -12.64 18.20 30.02
N GLY A 44 -12.26 19.46 30.18
CA GLY A 44 -13.13 20.53 30.65
C GLY A 44 -14.23 20.84 29.64
N TYR A 45 -13.92 20.82 28.34
CA TYR A 45 -14.92 21.00 27.28
C TYR A 45 -15.94 19.85 27.30
N LEU A 46 -15.46 18.60 27.36
CA LEU A 46 -16.33 17.42 27.36
C LEU A 46 -17.22 17.33 28.61
N ALA A 47 -16.67 17.67 29.78
CA ALA A 47 -17.42 17.69 31.04
C ALA A 47 -18.54 18.74 31.02
N ASN A 48 -18.34 19.85 30.31
CA ASN A 48 -19.23 21.01 30.29
C ASN A 48 -19.97 21.21 28.96
N GLU A 49 -20.11 20.16 28.14
CA GLU A 49 -20.68 20.27 26.78
C GLU A 49 -22.04 20.97 26.75
N SER A 50 -22.96 20.62 27.66
CA SER A 50 -24.29 21.23 27.71
C SER A 50 -24.26 22.66 28.22
N ALA A 51 -23.32 23.00 29.11
CA ALA A 51 -23.13 24.38 29.55
C ALA A 51 -22.60 25.24 28.40
N ILE A 52 -21.58 24.77 27.67
CA ILE A 52 -21.03 25.43 26.48
C ILE A 52 -22.13 25.66 25.45
N TYR A 53 -22.95 24.64 25.18
CA TYR A 53 -24.07 24.75 24.25
C TYR A 53 -25.07 25.84 24.69
N CYS A 54 -25.53 25.81 25.94
CA CYS A 54 -26.49 26.76 26.48
C CYS A 54 -25.95 28.20 26.53
N GLU A 55 -24.70 28.38 26.98
CA GLU A 55 -24.05 29.69 27.04
C GLU A 55 -23.84 30.29 25.65
N SER A 56 -23.44 29.47 24.68
CA SER A 56 -23.24 29.91 23.29
C SER A 56 -24.53 30.47 22.69
N ILE A 57 -25.66 29.79 22.90
CA ILE A 57 -26.97 30.28 22.46
C ILE A 57 -27.32 31.58 23.16
N LYS A 58 -27.10 31.68 24.48
CA LYS A 58 -27.39 32.88 25.26
C LYS A 58 -26.54 34.08 24.84
N MET A 59 -25.25 33.88 24.59
CA MET A 59 -24.32 34.94 24.20
C MET A 59 -24.58 35.48 22.78
N LYS A 60 -25.15 34.65 21.90
CA LYS A 60 -25.39 34.99 20.49
C LYS A 60 -26.85 34.73 20.09
N GLU A 61 -27.79 35.06 20.96
CA GLU A 61 -29.22 34.73 20.81
C GLU A 61 -29.78 35.03 19.41
N LYS A 62 -29.47 36.21 18.84
CA LYS A 62 -29.91 36.62 17.50
C LYS A 62 -29.45 35.68 16.38
N GLU A 63 -28.22 35.16 16.48
CA GLU A 63 -27.64 34.24 15.48
C GLU A 63 -28.29 32.85 15.54
N PHE A 64 -28.77 32.46 16.72
CA PHE A 64 -29.35 31.14 16.97
C PHE A 64 -30.89 31.14 16.94
N ALA A 65 -31.54 32.30 16.90
CA ALA A 65 -32.99 32.46 17.02
C ALA A 65 -33.80 31.73 15.93
N LEU A 66 -33.25 31.64 14.71
CA LEU A 66 -33.91 30.98 13.57
C LEU A 66 -33.61 29.47 13.48
N LEU A 67 -32.77 28.93 14.37
CA LEU A 67 -32.38 27.53 14.38
C LEU A 67 -33.28 26.76 15.36
N ASN A 68 -33.97 25.74 14.87
CA ASN A 68 -35.00 25.05 15.65
C ASN A 68 -34.45 23.76 16.27
N SER A 69 -33.59 23.05 15.56
CA SER A 69 -33.04 21.77 16.00
C SER A 69 -31.69 21.92 16.73
N PRO A 70 -31.35 21.01 17.66
CA PRO A 70 -30.02 21.00 18.28
C PRO A 70 -28.87 20.84 17.28
N ILE A 71 -29.07 20.06 16.22
CA ILE A 71 -28.04 19.84 15.19
C ILE A 71 -27.73 21.09 14.36
N GLU A 72 -28.74 21.89 14.00
CA GLU A 72 -28.52 23.18 13.34
C GLU A 72 -27.68 24.12 14.20
N LYS A 73 -27.97 24.16 15.51
CA LYS A 73 -27.23 24.97 16.49
C LYS A 73 -25.80 24.49 16.65
N LEU A 74 -25.57 23.18 16.77
CA LEU A 74 -24.22 22.60 16.81
C LEU A 74 -23.41 22.94 15.54
N SER A 75 -24.03 22.85 14.36
CA SER A 75 -23.36 23.21 13.11
C SER A 75 -22.94 24.68 13.07
N LYS A 76 -23.82 25.58 13.54
CA LYS A 76 -23.52 27.02 13.65
C LYS A 76 -22.46 27.32 14.72
N MET A 77 -22.45 26.58 15.83
CA MET A 77 -21.41 26.70 16.86
C MET A 77 -20.03 26.34 16.30
N GLN A 78 -19.92 25.23 15.57
CA GLN A 78 -18.65 24.80 14.97
C GLN A 78 -18.13 25.81 13.94
N HIS A 79 -19.02 26.46 13.18
CA HIS A 79 -18.65 27.56 12.28
C HIS A 79 -17.93 28.71 13.03
N TYR A 80 -18.42 29.06 14.22
CA TYR A 80 -17.81 30.08 15.08
C TYR A 80 -16.59 29.58 15.87
N GLY A 81 -16.12 28.35 15.63
CA GLY A 81 -14.99 27.75 16.36
C GLY A 81 -15.33 27.30 17.78
N ILE A 82 -16.61 27.27 18.15
CA ILE A 82 -17.06 26.78 19.45
C ILE A 82 -16.90 25.24 19.47
N PRO A 83 -16.36 24.64 20.54
CA PRO A 83 -16.19 23.19 20.63
C PRO A 83 -17.52 22.44 20.52
N THR A 84 -17.59 21.40 19.69
CA THR A 84 -18.78 20.55 19.49
C THR A 84 -18.40 19.09 19.33
N ARG A 85 -19.39 18.19 19.41
CA ARG A 85 -19.28 16.75 19.13
C ARG A 85 -19.27 16.38 17.64
N LEU A 86 -19.18 17.36 16.76
CA LEU A 86 -19.17 17.15 15.32
C LEU A 86 -17.72 17.03 14.81
N VAL A 87 -17.54 16.24 13.75
CA VAL A 87 -16.29 16.12 13.00
C VAL A 87 -16.56 16.46 11.54
N ASP A 88 -15.74 17.35 10.98
CA ASP A 88 -15.84 17.76 9.58
C ASP A 88 -15.47 16.61 8.63
N VAL A 89 -16.33 16.38 7.65
CA VAL A 89 -16.08 15.52 6.48
C VAL A 89 -16.61 16.24 5.25
N THR A 90 -16.28 15.77 4.05
CA THR A 90 -16.81 16.33 2.80
C THR A 90 -17.28 15.21 1.89
N ILE A 91 -18.27 15.50 1.05
CA ILE A 91 -18.70 14.59 -0.02
C ILE A 91 -17.91 14.81 -1.32
N ASP A 92 -17.02 15.80 -1.34
CA ASP A 92 -16.21 16.13 -2.50
C ASP A 92 -14.74 15.73 -2.28
N PRO A 93 -14.20 14.81 -3.12
CA PRO A 93 -12.83 14.34 -2.97
C PRO A 93 -11.78 15.44 -3.14
N LEU A 94 -12.05 16.48 -3.95
CA LEU A 94 -11.08 17.56 -4.18
C LEU A 94 -10.94 18.49 -2.97
N TYR A 95 -12.02 18.75 -2.24
CA TYR A 95 -11.94 19.50 -0.98
C TYR A 95 -11.20 18.70 0.10
N ALA A 96 -11.39 17.38 0.15
CA ALA A 96 -10.58 16.53 1.03
C ALA A 96 -9.10 16.55 0.64
N LEU A 97 -8.79 16.53 -0.66
CA LEU A 97 -7.42 16.67 -1.13
C LEU A 97 -6.80 18.02 -0.72
N TYR A 98 -7.55 19.12 -0.85
CA TYR A 98 -7.13 20.44 -0.38
C TYR A 98 -6.73 20.41 1.10
N PHE A 99 -7.58 19.87 1.99
CA PHE A 99 -7.27 19.79 3.42
C PHE A 99 -6.06 18.89 3.75
N ALA A 100 -5.75 17.92 2.90
CA ALA A 100 -4.54 17.10 3.06
C ALA A 100 -3.25 17.87 2.69
N VAL A 101 -3.33 18.90 1.84
CA VAL A 101 -2.18 19.65 1.33
C VAL A 101 -2.16 21.13 1.74
N GLU A 102 -3.13 21.56 2.55
CA GLU A 102 -3.34 22.96 2.93
C GLU A 102 -2.07 23.60 3.50
N ASP A 103 -1.45 22.92 4.47
CA ASP A 103 -0.18 23.28 5.07
C ASP A 103 0.97 22.61 4.29
N ILE A 104 1.58 23.41 3.40
CA ILE A 104 2.71 23.03 2.55
C ILE A 104 4.06 23.13 3.28
N ASP A 105 4.11 23.84 4.41
CA ASP A 105 5.33 24.06 5.18
C ASP A 105 5.55 22.92 6.20
N ASP A 106 4.48 22.23 6.61
CA ASP A 106 4.57 21.01 7.43
C ASP A 106 5.14 19.82 6.65
N SER A 107 6.26 19.27 7.13
CA SER A 107 6.99 18.16 6.52
C SER A 107 6.30 16.79 6.60
N SER A 108 5.20 16.67 7.34
CA SER A 108 4.39 15.45 7.38
C SER A 108 3.65 15.26 6.06
N SER A 109 3.39 14.03 5.65
CA SER A 109 2.50 13.76 4.51
C SER A 109 1.08 14.27 4.78
N GLY A 110 0.32 14.51 3.73
CA GLY A 110 -1.13 14.60 3.79
C GLY A 110 -1.78 13.23 3.67
N ASN A 111 -2.98 13.05 4.22
CA ASN A 111 -3.79 11.84 4.10
C ASN A 111 -5.23 12.23 3.75
N VAL A 112 -5.80 11.51 2.78
CA VAL A 112 -7.24 11.51 2.51
C VAL A 112 -7.83 10.16 2.90
N LEU A 113 -8.72 10.18 3.89
CA LEU A 113 -9.47 9.04 4.38
C LEU A 113 -10.79 8.94 3.62
N VAL A 114 -11.13 7.74 3.14
CA VAL A 114 -12.37 7.48 2.40
C VAL A 114 -13.27 6.55 3.21
N TYR A 115 -14.54 6.91 3.32
CA TYR A 115 -15.56 6.13 4.02
C TYR A 115 -16.73 5.84 3.08
N LEU A 116 -17.09 4.56 2.98
CA LEU A 116 -18.24 4.09 2.22
C LEU A 116 -19.29 3.60 3.20
N THR A 117 -20.20 4.49 3.55
CA THR A 117 -21.24 4.19 4.53
C THR A 117 -22.47 5.03 4.25
N LYS A 118 -23.61 4.52 4.66
CA LYS A 118 -24.89 5.19 4.48
C LYS A 118 -24.98 6.36 5.45
N GLY A 119 -25.22 7.56 4.92
CA GLY A 119 -25.56 8.73 5.71
C GLY A 119 -26.96 8.64 6.30
N HIS A 120 -27.09 9.26 7.45
CA HIS A 120 -28.36 9.47 8.13
C HIS A 120 -28.93 10.83 7.77
N ASP A 121 -30.25 10.87 7.56
CA ASP A 121 -30.94 12.16 7.42
C ASP A 121 -30.78 12.98 8.72
N VAL A 122 -30.70 14.30 8.59
CA VAL A 122 -30.58 15.23 9.72
C VAL A 122 -31.76 15.09 10.69
N GLU A 123 -32.92 14.70 10.19
CA GLU A 123 -34.14 14.45 10.96
C GLU A 123 -34.29 13.01 11.46
N SER A 124 -33.33 12.13 11.18
CA SER A 124 -33.39 10.75 11.68
C SER A 124 -33.33 10.71 13.20
N GLU A 125 -34.04 9.75 13.80
CA GLU A 125 -34.08 9.54 15.26
C GLU A 125 -32.67 9.48 15.86
N ARG A 126 -31.74 8.84 15.15
CA ARG A 126 -30.35 8.71 15.57
C ARG A 126 -29.61 10.04 15.65
N VAL A 127 -29.72 10.90 14.63
CA VAL A 127 -29.09 12.23 14.64
C VAL A 127 -29.75 13.13 15.68
N ARG A 128 -31.07 13.04 15.84
CA ARG A 128 -31.82 13.76 16.86
C ARG A 128 -31.41 13.38 18.29
N VAL A 129 -31.25 12.09 18.59
CA VAL A 129 -30.72 11.62 19.89
C VAL A 129 -29.31 12.16 20.13
N LEU A 130 -28.40 11.96 19.17
CA LEU A 130 -27.00 12.36 19.35
C LEU A 130 -26.81 13.87 19.49
N SER A 131 -27.63 14.68 18.82
CA SER A 131 -27.59 16.14 18.95
C SER A 131 -28.29 16.63 20.22
N LEU A 132 -29.35 15.96 20.68
CA LEU A 132 -30.01 16.25 21.95
C LEU A 132 -29.08 16.01 23.14
N ILE A 133 -28.31 14.93 23.15
CA ILE A 133 -27.38 14.61 24.26
C ILE A 133 -26.41 15.76 24.54
N ALA A 134 -26.00 16.51 23.51
CA ALA A 134 -25.13 17.68 23.65
C ALA A 134 -25.75 18.79 24.51
N THR A 135 -27.08 18.81 24.66
CA THR A 135 -27.81 19.86 25.38
C THR A 135 -28.12 19.47 26.83
N LEU A 136 -27.81 18.25 27.25
CA LEU A 136 -28.26 17.71 28.54
C LEU A 136 -27.15 17.73 29.60
N SER A 137 -27.50 18.21 30.79
CA SER A 137 -26.62 18.16 31.98
C SER A 137 -26.46 16.74 32.53
N SER A 138 -27.52 15.92 32.49
CA SER A 138 -27.44 14.53 32.89
C SER A 138 -27.83 13.60 31.74
N LEU A 139 -27.10 12.50 31.63
CA LEU A 139 -27.21 11.52 30.53
C LEU A 139 -27.93 10.24 30.98
N THR A 140 -28.83 10.36 31.95
CA THR A 140 -29.68 9.24 32.37
C THR A 140 -30.66 8.88 31.26
N LEU A 141 -31.02 7.60 31.15
CA LEU A 141 -31.95 7.15 30.11
C LEU A 141 -33.30 7.85 30.21
N ASP A 142 -33.83 8.00 31.42
CA ASP A 142 -35.13 8.63 31.65
C ASP A 142 -35.13 10.10 31.21
N GLU A 143 -34.05 10.84 31.45
CA GLU A 143 -33.91 12.23 31.02
C GLU A 143 -33.81 12.34 29.50
N VAL A 144 -33.00 11.50 28.86
CA VAL A 144 -32.87 11.49 27.39
C VAL A 144 -34.21 11.16 26.72
N ILE A 145 -34.94 10.14 27.23
CA ILE A 145 -36.25 9.74 26.71
C ILE A 145 -37.29 10.86 26.92
N SER A 146 -37.34 11.42 28.13
CA SER A 146 -38.26 12.52 28.47
C SER A 146 -38.03 13.74 27.58
N GLU A 147 -36.79 14.20 27.46
CA GLU A 147 -36.45 15.39 26.67
C GLU A 147 -36.63 15.16 25.18
N TYR A 148 -36.34 13.95 24.68
CA TYR A 148 -36.61 13.60 23.29
C TYR A 148 -38.12 13.64 23.00
N SER A 149 -38.93 13.04 23.87
CA SER A 149 -40.39 13.07 23.74
C SER A 149 -40.95 14.49 23.83
N ARG A 150 -40.39 15.34 24.69
CA ARG A 150 -40.77 16.75 24.83
C ARG A 150 -40.46 17.55 23.57
N LEU A 151 -39.29 17.34 22.97
CA LEU A 151 -38.82 18.12 21.82
C LEU A 151 -39.45 17.66 20.49
N TYR A 152 -39.66 16.36 20.30
CA TYR A 152 -40.09 15.78 19.03
C TYR A 152 -41.50 15.19 19.03
N GLY A 153 -42.17 15.11 20.19
CA GLY A 153 -43.54 14.58 20.31
C GLY A 153 -43.66 13.06 20.11
N ILE A 154 -42.55 12.33 20.08
CA ILE A 154 -42.48 10.87 19.88
C ILE A 154 -41.57 10.28 20.96
N SER A 155 -41.96 9.15 21.55
CA SER A 155 -41.16 8.45 22.56
C SER A 155 -40.32 7.33 21.93
N LEU A 156 -39.12 7.11 22.44
CA LEU A 156 -38.20 6.04 22.05
C LEU A 156 -38.06 5.01 23.17
N SER A 157 -37.82 3.74 22.82
CA SER A 157 -37.48 2.72 23.80
C SER A 157 -36.08 2.93 24.39
N ALA A 158 -35.83 2.37 25.58
CA ALA A 158 -34.50 2.41 26.20
C ALA A 158 -33.44 1.74 25.32
N GLU A 159 -33.78 0.63 24.65
CA GLU A 159 -32.90 -0.06 23.72
C GLU A 159 -32.55 0.81 22.51
N GLN A 160 -33.53 1.54 21.95
CA GLN A 160 -33.29 2.47 20.84
C GLN A 160 -32.34 3.59 21.26
N VAL A 161 -32.58 4.22 22.42
CA VAL A 161 -31.72 5.30 22.92
C VAL A 161 -30.29 4.81 23.16
N LEU A 162 -30.11 3.65 23.79
CA LEU A 162 -28.78 3.07 23.99
C LEU A 162 -28.09 2.76 22.65
N ALA A 163 -28.79 2.16 21.69
CA ALA A 163 -28.24 1.83 20.39
C ALA A 163 -27.85 3.08 19.58
N TYR A 164 -28.71 4.10 19.57
CA TYR A 164 -28.47 5.35 18.83
C TYR A 164 -27.35 6.18 19.45
N SER A 165 -27.27 6.20 20.78
CA SER A 165 -26.20 6.91 21.50
C SER A 165 -24.83 6.28 21.27
N ASN A 166 -24.74 4.96 21.05
CA ASN A 166 -23.47 4.23 21.15
C ASN A 166 -22.52 4.38 19.95
N GLU A 167 -23.02 4.65 18.74
CA GLU A 167 -22.15 4.72 17.55
C GLU A 167 -22.25 6.09 16.86
N PRO A 168 -21.12 6.63 16.41
CA PRO A 168 -21.10 7.82 15.57
C PRO A 168 -21.77 7.56 14.23
N VAL A 169 -22.37 8.60 13.63
CA VAL A 169 -23.00 8.49 12.31
C VAL A 169 -22.66 9.67 11.41
N PHE A 170 -22.54 9.37 10.12
CA PHE A 170 -22.42 10.38 9.08
C PHE A 170 -23.79 11.00 8.82
N ILE A 171 -23.84 12.33 8.78
CA ILE A 171 -25.03 13.08 8.40
C ILE A 171 -24.98 13.27 6.88
N ARG A 172 -26.05 12.84 6.21
CA ARG A 172 -26.19 13.00 4.77
C ARG A 172 -26.15 14.48 4.40
N HIS A 173 -25.34 14.81 3.41
CA HIS A 173 -25.29 16.17 2.88
C HIS A 173 -26.69 16.59 2.40
N SER A 174 -27.19 17.72 2.92
CA SER A 174 -28.53 18.24 2.59
C SER A 174 -28.49 19.75 2.36
N GLU A 175 -29.44 20.25 1.57
CA GLU A 175 -29.63 21.69 1.33
C GLU A 175 -30.04 22.45 2.61
N ASN A 176 -30.60 21.75 3.61
CA ASN A 176 -31.07 22.36 4.85
C ASN A 176 -29.92 22.76 5.80
N LEU A 177 -28.84 21.96 5.83
CA LEU A 177 -27.56 22.36 6.46
C LEU A 177 -26.95 23.60 5.78
N LYS A 178 -27.40 23.88 4.55
CA LYS A 178 -27.14 25.04 3.68
C LYS A 178 -27.17 26.40 4.35
N ARG A 179 -28.32 26.63 4.97
CA ARG A 179 -28.81 27.98 5.30
C ARG A 179 -28.03 28.67 6.41
N TYR A 180 -27.15 27.95 7.09
CA TYR A 180 -26.63 28.39 8.38
C TYR A 180 -25.10 28.45 8.44
N ASN A 181 -24.39 27.91 7.44
CA ASN A 181 -22.92 27.86 7.41
C ASN A 181 -22.39 27.96 5.96
N GLU A 182 -22.05 29.17 5.51
CA GLU A 182 -21.52 29.43 4.15
C GLU A 182 -20.19 28.70 3.87
N ARG A 183 -19.36 28.54 4.91
CA ARG A 183 -18.11 27.77 4.84
C ARG A 183 -18.39 26.30 4.54
N LEU A 184 -19.36 25.70 5.23
CA LEU A 184 -19.75 24.32 4.98
C LEU A 184 -20.28 24.11 3.56
N HIS A 185 -21.02 25.09 3.04
CA HIS A 185 -21.50 25.05 1.66
C HIS A 185 -20.34 25.06 0.65
N SER A 186 -19.41 26.01 0.81
CA SER A 186 -18.26 26.17 -0.09
C SER A 186 -17.44 24.89 -0.15
N GLN A 187 -17.29 24.21 0.98
CA GLN A 187 -16.48 22.99 1.12
C GLN A 187 -17.20 21.69 0.72
N ARG A 188 -18.47 21.79 0.27
CA ARG A 188 -19.40 20.65 0.12
C ARG A 188 -19.36 19.73 1.35
N GLY A 189 -19.31 20.36 2.53
CA GLY A 189 -19.10 19.69 3.79
C GLY A 189 -20.31 18.90 4.25
N ALA A 190 -20.03 17.92 5.07
CA ALA A 190 -20.96 17.13 5.86
C ALA A 190 -20.32 16.91 7.25
N PHE A 191 -21.04 16.26 8.15
CA PHE A 191 -20.54 15.99 9.49
C PHE A 191 -20.64 14.52 9.82
N LEU A 192 -19.69 14.04 10.62
CA LEU A 192 -19.93 12.94 11.53
C LEU A 192 -20.39 13.54 12.87
N ILE A 193 -21.49 13.05 13.42
CA ILE A 193 -21.86 13.34 14.81
C ILE A 193 -21.41 12.19 15.70
N CYS A 194 -20.61 12.50 16.71
CA CYS A 194 -20.00 11.50 17.58
C CYS A 194 -21.01 10.88 18.55
N GLY A 195 -20.89 9.56 18.74
CA GLY A 195 -21.63 8.80 19.75
C GLY A 195 -20.95 8.84 21.11
N ASN A 196 -21.66 8.42 22.14
CA ASN A 196 -21.16 8.22 23.49
C ASN A 196 -20.89 6.73 23.75
N THR A 197 -19.87 6.38 24.52
CA THR A 197 -19.66 5.00 24.97
C THR A 197 -20.82 4.56 25.87
N VAL A 198 -21.42 3.41 25.55
CA VAL A 198 -22.45 2.78 26.40
C VAL A 198 -21.83 1.61 27.17
N ARG A 199 -21.94 1.62 28.50
CA ARG A 199 -21.51 0.51 29.37
C ARG A 199 -22.71 0.03 30.20
N GLY A 200 -23.14 -1.20 29.97
CA GLY A 200 -24.39 -1.72 30.53
C GLY A 200 -25.58 -0.89 30.04
N LYS A 201 -26.43 -0.40 30.96
CA LYS A 201 -27.57 0.48 30.66
C LYS A 201 -27.27 1.97 30.89
N LYS A 202 -26.01 2.39 30.79
CA LYS A 202 -25.58 3.77 31.07
C LYS A 202 -24.80 4.38 29.92
N ILE A 203 -25.18 5.60 29.54
CA ILE A 203 -24.47 6.45 28.58
C ILE A 203 -23.33 7.17 29.33
N GLN A 204 -22.09 7.01 28.88
CA GLN A 204 -20.91 7.63 29.49
C GLN A 204 -20.57 8.95 28.81
N ARG A 205 -19.95 9.88 29.54
CA ARG A 205 -19.34 11.10 28.99
C ARG A 205 -17.97 10.80 28.36
N GLU A 206 -17.95 9.82 27.47
CA GLU A 206 -16.80 9.38 26.68
C GLU A 206 -17.28 9.26 25.24
N LEU A 207 -16.65 9.93 24.27
CA LEU A 207 -17.13 9.95 22.89
C LEU A 207 -16.41 8.92 22.02
N LYS A 208 -17.19 8.22 21.19
CA LYS A 208 -16.69 7.47 20.03
C LYS A 208 -16.63 8.40 18.83
N SER A 209 -15.42 8.69 18.40
CA SER A 209 -15.11 9.59 17.28
C SER A 209 -15.05 8.84 15.94
N LEU A 210 -14.62 9.54 14.90
CA LEU A 210 -14.32 8.94 13.60
C LEU A 210 -13.26 7.83 13.70
N ASP A 211 -12.44 7.81 14.74
CA ASP A 211 -11.44 6.76 14.99
C ASP A 211 -12.07 5.37 15.22
N SER A 212 -13.34 5.34 15.61
CA SER A 212 -14.10 4.09 15.79
C SER A 212 -14.58 3.50 14.45
N ILE A 213 -14.46 4.24 13.34
CA ILE A 213 -14.86 3.82 12.00
C ILE A 213 -13.60 3.65 11.16
N LYS A 214 -13.35 2.44 10.64
CA LYS A 214 -12.22 2.21 9.74
C LYS A 214 -12.51 2.81 8.36
N PRO A 215 -11.61 3.63 7.81
CA PRO A 215 -11.72 4.04 6.41
C PRO A 215 -11.50 2.83 5.50
N VAL A 216 -12.15 2.82 4.34
CA VAL A 216 -11.94 1.77 3.33
C VAL A 216 -10.59 1.89 2.65
N ILE A 217 -10.08 3.13 2.56
CA ILE A 217 -8.72 3.42 2.10
C ILE A 217 -8.22 4.71 2.73
N VAL A 218 -6.91 4.77 2.91
CA VAL A 218 -6.18 6.01 3.17
C VAL A 218 -5.27 6.26 1.97
N ILE A 219 -5.41 7.42 1.36
CA ILE A 219 -4.57 7.87 0.24
C ILE A 219 -3.60 8.93 0.78
N ARG A 220 -2.32 8.58 0.85
CA ARG A 220 -1.23 9.44 1.26
C ARG A 220 -0.81 10.36 0.12
N ILE A 221 -0.63 11.64 0.45
CA ILE A 221 -0.05 12.68 -0.38
C ILE A 221 1.32 13.01 0.23
N PRO A 222 2.44 12.53 -0.36
CA PRO A 222 3.76 12.78 0.21
C PRO A 222 4.06 14.28 0.29
N TYR A 223 4.83 14.67 1.29
CA TYR A 223 5.25 16.06 1.51
C TYR A 223 5.79 16.71 0.22
N GLU A 224 6.62 15.96 -0.51
CA GLU A 224 7.30 16.40 -1.73
C GLU A 224 6.30 16.97 -2.76
N TYR A 225 5.08 16.45 -2.82
CA TYR A 225 4.08 16.78 -3.84
C TYR A 225 2.96 17.72 -3.35
N LYS A 226 2.90 18.06 -2.06
CA LYS A 226 1.82 18.89 -1.50
C LYS A 226 1.64 20.21 -2.25
N LYS A 227 2.74 20.95 -2.43
CA LYS A 227 2.69 22.26 -3.10
C LYS A 227 2.22 22.13 -4.55
N GLN A 228 2.78 21.18 -5.31
CA GLN A 228 2.39 20.93 -6.70
C GLN A 228 0.89 20.61 -6.80
N ILE A 229 0.37 19.77 -5.91
CA ILE A 229 -1.06 19.42 -5.88
C ILE A 229 -1.92 20.62 -5.48
N LYS A 230 -1.49 21.42 -4.49
CA LYS A 230 -2.19 22.64 -4.07
C LYS A 230 -2.26 23.66 -5.21
N ASP A 231 -1.17 23.84 -5.95
CA ASP A 231 -1.13 24.70 -7.13
C ASP A 231 -2.05 24.17 -8.25
N GLU A 232 -2.06 22.84 -8.50
CA GLU A 232 -2.96 22.22 -9.49
C GLU A 232 -4.44 22.40 -9.11
N LEU A 233 -4.78 22.27 -7.83
CA LEU A 233 -6.13 22.52 -7.29
C LEU A 233 -6.58 23.97 -7.55
N ASP A 234 -5.71 24.95 -7.31
CA ASP A 234 -6.01 26.36 -7.56
C ASP A 234 -6.21 26.61 -9.06
N ILE A 235 -5.22 26.28 -9.89
CA ILE A 235 -5.18 26.65 -11.30
C ILE A 235 -6.26 25.94 -12.13
N LYS A 236 -6.44 24.63 -11.91
CA LYS A 236 -7.30 23.79 -12.77
C LYS A 236 -8.71 23.62 -12.23
N TYR A 237 -8.90 23.68 -10.91
CA TYR A 237 -10.18 23.40 -10.26
C TYR A 237 -10.75 24.60 -9.50
N GLY A 238 -10.00 25.71 -9.36
CA GLY A 238 -10.44 26.88 -8.61
C GLY A 238 -10.58 26.64 -7.10
N ILE A 239 -9.90 25.62 -6.58
CA ILE A 239 -9.93 25.26 -5.16
C ILE A 239 -8.68 25.82 -4.48
N ASN A 240 -8.88 26.88 -3.70
CA ASN A 240 -7.81 27.59 -3.00
C ASN A 240 -8.31 28.11 -1.66
N ASN A 241 -7.41 28.74 -0.88
CA ASN A 241 -7.73 29.24 0.45
C ASN A 241 -8.94 30.19 0.46
N VAL A 242 -9.09 31.04 -0.56
CA VAL A 242 -10.21 31.99 -0.66
C VAL A 242 -11.53 31.30 -1.00
N SER A 243 -11.52 30.28 -1.87
CA SER A 243 -12.73 29.54 -2.21
C SER A 243 -13.17 28.59 -1.08
N VAL A 244 -12.24 28.12 -0.26
CA VAL A 244 -12.50 27.25 0.90
C VAL A 244 -12.92 28.07 2.14
N TYR A 245 -12.31 29.23 2.35
CA TYR A 245 -12.57 30.15 3.46
C TYR A 245 -12.84 31.56 2.90
N PRO A 246 -14.11 31.96 2.70
CA PRO A 246 -14.44 33.23 2.05
C PRO A 246 -14.14 34.49 2.89
N GLU A 247 -13.65 34.35 4.13
CA GLU A 247 -13.42 35.46 5.04
C GLU A 247 -12.14 36.25 4.71
N LEU A 248 -12.17 37.58 4.89
CA LEU A 248 -11.09 38.50 4.48
C LEU A 248 -9.64 38.09 4.86
N PRO A 249 -9.36 37.50 6.04
CA PRO A 249 -8.01 37.03 6.37
C PRO A 249 -7.42 36.01 5.37
N SER A 250 -8.26 35.18 4.74
CA SER A 250 -7.82 34.16 3.77
C SER A 250 -7.22 34.78 2.51
N VAL A 251 -7.78 35.91 2.06
CA VAL A 251 -7.33 36.65 0.88
C VAL A 251 -5.89 37.15 1.07
N ALA A 252 -5.58 37.69 2.25
CA ALA A 252 -4.23 38.14 2.56
C ALA A 252 -3.22 36.99 2.60
N GLY A 253 -3.60 35.84 3.16
CA GLY A 253 -2.78 34.62 3.16
C GLY A 253 -2.50 34.12 1.75
N TYR A 254 -3.54 34.04 0.91
CA TYR A 254 -3.42 33.61 -0.48
C TYR A 254 -2.47 34.48 -1.30
N ILE A 255 -2.59 35.81 -1.20
CA ILE A 255 -1.71 36.74 -1.94
C ILE A 255 -0.26 36.60 -1.48
N LYS A 256 -0.01 36.50 -0.17
CA LYS A 256 1.35 36.34 0.37
C LYS A 256 2.01 35.06 -0.14
N GLU A 257 1.29 33.93 -0.12
CA GLU A 257 1.80 32.65 -0.60
C GLU A 257 2.10 32.70 -2.10
N LYS A 258 1.18 33.26 -2.90
CA LYS A 258 1.28 33.33 -4.37
C LYS A 258 2.51 34.08 -4.88
N TYR A 259 2.93 35.14 -4.20
CA TYR A 259 4.07 35.98 -4.62
C TYR A 259 5.35 35.73 -3.82
N LYS A 260 5.35 34.77 -2.88
CA LYS A 260 6.55 34.40 -2.11
C LYS A 260 7.59 33.78 -3.04
N LYS A 261 8.78 34.40 -3.12
CA LYS A 261 9.96 33.81 -3.76
C LYS A 261 10.85 33.18 -2.70
N GLU A 262 11.40 32.01 -3.01
CA GLU A 262 12.37 31.33 -2.17
C GLU A 262 13.72 31.29 -2.89
N ASN A 263 14.76 31.81 -2.25
CA ASN A 263 16.14 31.67 -2.70
C ASN A 263 16.76 30.53 -1.89
N ILE A 264 17.00 29.38 -2.52
CA ILE A 264 17.49 28.18 -1.85
C ILE A 264 18.86 27.81 -2.43
N SER A 265 19.83 27.65 -1.55
CA SER A 265 21.10 26.98 -1.87
C SER A 265 20.98 25.49 -1.59
N PHE A 266 21.44 24.66 -2.52
CA PHE A 266 21.45 23.20 -2.40
C PHE A 266 22.76 22.64 -1.83
N ASP A 267 23.70 23.50 -1.42
CA ASP A 267 24.95 23.06 -0.82
C ASP A 267 24.70 22.26 0.48
N GLY A 268 25.35 21.10 0.58
CA GLY A 268 25.15 20.13 1.66
C GLY A 268 23.77 19.46 1.73
N LYS A 269 22.86 19.72 0.77
CA LYS A 269 21.48 19.19 0.78
C LYS A 269 21.32 17.78 0.22
N TYR A 270 22.38 17.23 -0.38
CA TYR A 270 22.37 15.89 -0.94
C TYR A 270 23.76 15.25 -0.88
N SER A 271 23.81 13.93 -1.07
CA SER A 271 25.03 13.13 -1.11
C SER A 271 25.02 12.26 -2.37
N VAL A 272 26.07 12.32 -3.19
CA VAL A 272 26.27 11.37 -4.30
C VAL A 272 26.86 10.09 -3.72
N VAL A 273 26.05 9.03 -3.63
CA VAL A 273 26.40 7.77 -2.96
C VAL A 273 26.87 6.67 -3.92
N GLY A 274 26.64 6.83 -5.22
CA GLY A 274 27.03 5.86 -6.22
C GLY A 274 27.24 6.50 -7.59
N THR A 275 28.30 6.06 -8.29
CA THR A 275 28.52 6.36 -9.71
C THR A 275 28.94 5.09 -10.43
N LYS A 276 28.37 4.83 -11.60
CA LYS A 276 28.67 3.63 -12.40
C LYS A 276 28.75 3.97 -13.88
N ASN A 277 29.83 3.55 -14.52
CA ASN A 277 29.94 3.59 -15.98
C ASN A 277 29.04 2.50 -16.57
N ILE A 278 28.11 2.92 -17.43
CA ILE A 278 27.14 2.04 -18.10
C ILE A 278 27.17 2.28 -19.62
N SER A 279 28.32 2.71 -20.13
CA SER A 279 28.55 2.97 -21.55
C SER A 279 28.30 1.70 -22.36
N HIS A 280 27.68 1.85 -23.52
CA HIS A 280 27.37 0.74 -24.42
C HIS A 280 27.51 1.19 -25.87
N GLY A 281 28.22 0.40 -26.68
CA GLY A 281 28.57 0.80 -28.04
C GLY A 281 29.43 2.08 -28.02
N LEU A 282 29.05 3.06 -28.84
CA LEU A 282 29.77 4.34 -28.96
C LEU A 282 29.28 5.43 -28.00
N ALA A 283 28.21 5.20 -27.23
CA ALA A 283 27.68 6.19 -26.30
C ALA A 283 28.35 6.08 -24.92
N LYS A 284 28.90 7.19 -24.44
CA LYS A 284 29.38 7.35 -23.06
C LYS A 284 28.20 7.57 -22.15
N ARG A 285 28.03 6.69 -21.17
CA ARG A 285 26.89 6.73 -20.26
C ARG A 285 27.32 6.56 -18.81
N ILE A 286 26.73 7.35 -17.93
CA ILE A 286 26.93 7.24 -16.49
C ILE A 286 25.60 7.12 -15.77
N SER A 287 25.59 6.32 -14.70
CA SER A 287 24.53 6.25 -13.70
C SER A 287 25.02 6.89 -12.41
N VAL A 288 24.24 7.81 -11.87
CA VAL A 288 24.52 8.55 -10.62
C VAL A 288 23.39 8.31 -9.64
N THR A 289 23.73 7.98 -8.39
CA THR A 289 22.75 7.78 -7.32
C THR A 289 22.94 8.83 -6.25
N VAL A 290 21.85 9.48 -5.87
CA VAL A 290 21.80 10.60 -4.93
C VAL A 290 20.87 10.28 -3.77
N VAL A 291 21.31 10.61 -2.55
CA VAL A 291 20.48 10.57 -1.33
C VAL A 291 20.30 11.99 -0.82
N LEU A 292 19.06 12.35 -0.48
CA LEU A 292 18.74 13.67 0.06
C LEU A 292 19.13 13.77 1.54
N ASN A 293 19.63 14.93 1.97
CA ASN A 293 20.00 15.22 3.36
C ASN A 293 18.93 16.07 4.08
N GLY A 294 17.66 15.86 3.75
CA GLY A 294 16.53 16.64 4.27
C GLY A 294 15.23 16.41 3.50
N ASN A 295 14.17 17.09 3.95
CA ASN A 295 12.89 17.10 3.25
C ASN A 295 12.86 18.24 2.24
N PHE A 296 12.51 17.93 1.00
CA PHE A 296 12.46 18.90 -0.09
C PHE A 296 11.16 18.73 -0.86
N ARG A 297 10.64 19.81 -1.40
CA ARG A 297 9.54 19.74 -2.36
C ARG A 297 10.03 19.18 -3.68
N ILE A 298 9.14 18.63 -4.49
CA ILE A 298 9.51 17.95 -5.74
C ILE A 298 10.21 18.88 -6.74
N ASP A 299 9.83 20.17 -6.79
CA ASP A 299 10.52 21.20 -7.58
C ASP A 299 11.98 21.37 -7.16
N GLN A 300 12.24 21.34 -5.85
CA GLN A 300 13.59 21.42 -5.28
C GLN A 300 14.39 20.13 -5.54
N VAL A 301 13.76 18.97 -5.43
CA VAL A 301 14.39 17.66 -5.76
C VAL A 301 14.81 17.62 -7.23
N GLN A 302 13.96 18.10 -8.13
CA GLN A 302 14.27 18.20 -9.56
C GLN A 302 15.42 19.19 -9.81
N ALA A 303 15.45 20.34 -9.12
CA ALA A 303 16.54 21.29 -9.23
C ALA A 303 17.89 20.69 -8.77
N ILE A 304 17.91 19.96 -7.66
CA ILE A 304 19.08 19.19 -7.20
C ILE A 304 19.52 18.19 -8.28
N ALA A 305 18.57 17.46 -8.88
CA ALA A 305 18.88 16.48 -9.92
C ALA A 305 19.52 17.14 -11.16
N VAL A 306 19.01 18.30 -11.59
CA VAL A 306 19.59 19.09 -12.70
C VAL A 306 21.01 19.54 -12.37
N GLU A 307 21.25 20.05 -11.15
CA GLU A 307 22.59 20.46 -10.68
C GLU A 307 23.59 19.30 -10.77
N VAL A 308 23.21 18.12 -10.28
CA VAL A 308 24.05 16.93 -10.34
C VAL A 308 24.29 16.50 -11.78
N ILE A 309 23.27 16.42 -12.62
CA ILE A 309 23.43 16.07 -14.04
C ILE A 309 24.41 17.02 -14.75
N ASN A 310 24.30 18.32 -14.48
CA ASN A 310 25.16 19.34 -15.07
C ASN A 310 26.65 19.14 -14.76
N SER A 311 26.98 18.54 -13.62
CA SER A 311 28.38 18.21 -13.29
C SER A 311 28.97 17.08 -14.15
N TYR A 312 28.13 16.25 -14.80
CA TYR A 312 28.57 15.12 -15.63
C TYR A 312 28.37 15.33 -17.14
N LYS A 313 27.43 16.20 -17.55
CA LYS A 313 26.97 16.31 -18.94
C LYS A 313 28.08 16.62 -19.95
N ASN A 314 29.13 17.34 -19.55
CA ASN A 314 30.21 17.74 -20.46
C ASN A 314 31.04 16.56 -20.98
N ASN A 315 31.02 15.41 -20.28
CA ASN A 315 31.86 14.25 -20.61
C ASN A 315 31.05 13.00 -20.99
N GLN A 316 29.72 13.10 -21.04
CA GLN A 316 28.81 11.98 -21.22
C GLN A 316 27.81 12.29 -22.33
N ASP A 317 27.35 11.25 -23.03
CA ASP A 317 26.25 11.36 -23.98
C ASP A 317 24.90 11.13 -23.30
N VAL A 318 24.90 10.35 -22.21
CA VAL A 318 23.72 10.07 -21.38
C VAL A 318 24.10 10.10 -19.90
N VAL A 319 23.33 10.83 -19.09
CA VAL A 319 23.44 10.83 -17.63
C VAL A 319 22.13 10.32 -17.04
N TRP A 320 22.17 9.20 -16.33
CA TRP A 320 21.07 8.71 -15.51
C TRP A 320 21.24 9.17 -14.07
N ILE A 321 20.17 9.63 -13.45
CA ILE A 321 20.15 9.98 -12.02
C ILE A 321 19.01 9.26 -11.30
N TYR A 322 19.32 8.70 -10.14
CA TYR A 322 18.38 8.05 -9.24
C TYR A 322 18.42 8.76 -7.89
N VAL A 323 17.28 9.27 -7.43
CA VAL A 323 17.20 10.05 -6.19
C VAL A 323 16.37 9.30 -5.15
N ALA A 324 17.00 8.99 -4.02
CA ALA A 324 16.37 8.39 -2.84
C ALA A 324 16.13 9.44 -1.75
N LYS A 325 15.05 9.27 -0.99
CA LYS A 325 14.71 10.17 0.13
C LYS A 325 15.68 9.99 1.29
N THR A 326 15.96 8.74 1.60
CA THR A 326 16.75 8.32 2.75
C THR A 326 17.82 7.32 2.33
N GLY A 327 18.76 7.03 3.24
CA GLY A 327 19.73 5.96 3.04
C GLY A 327 19.07 4.58 2.95
N GLU A 328 17.99 4.35 3.69
CA GLU A 328 17.19 3.12 3.64
C GLU A 328 16.55 2.95 2.27
N ASP A 329 15.91 4.00 1.74
CA ASP A 329 15.36 4.01 0.39
C ASP A 329 16.42 3.69 -0.66
N TYR A 330 17.65 4.19 -0.48
CA TYR A 330 18.77 3.85 -1.35
C TYR A 330 19.14 2.35 -1.29
N ILE A 331 19.18 1.75 -0.09
CA ILE A 331 19.54 0.34 0.09
C ILE A 331 18.59 -0.58 -0.71
N VAL A 332 17.28 -0.30 -0.65
CA VAL A 332 16.24 -1.09 -1.35
C VAL A 332 15.86 -0.52 -2.72
N SER A 333 16.62 0.44 -3.25
CA SER A 333 16.37 1.09 -4.55
C SER A 333 14.97 1.70 -4.71
N ASN A 334 14.44 2.26 -3.62
CA ASN A 334 13.16 2.96 -3.56
C ASN A 334 13.30 4.43 -3.94
N TRP A 335 13.24 4.72 -5.23
CA TRP A 335 13.49 6.07 -5.75
C TRP A 335 12.25 6.97 -5.63
N ILE A 336 12.40 8.16 -5.02
CA ILE A 336 11.40 9.24 -5.14
C ILE A 336 11.26 9.65 -6.60
N PHE A 337 12.39 9.67 -7.30
CA PHE A 337 12.55 10.35 -8.57
C PHE A 337 13.69 9.73 -9.38
N ARG A 338 13.46 9.61 -10.68
CA ARG A 338 14.48 9.23 -11.67
C ARG A 338 14.55 10.34 -12.71
N GLY A 339 15.77 10.62 -13.13
CA GLY A 339 16.04 11.58 -14.19
C GLY A 339 16.99 10.99 -15.21
N GLN A 340 16.93 11.57 -16.39
CA GLN A 340 17.80 11.22 -17.49
C GLN A 340 18.10 12.48 -18.28
N TRP A 341 19.35 12.69 -18.65
CA TRP A 341 19.72 13.65 -19.68
C TRP A 341 20.33 12.90 -20.85
N ILE A 342 19.85 13.19 -22.06
CA ILE A 342 20.36 12.63 -23.31
C ILE A 342 20.84 13.79 -24.17
N SER A 343 22.12 13.77 -24.52
CA SER A 343 22.70 14.78 -25.40
C SER A 343 21.86 14.94 -26.67
N PRO A 344 21.42 16.16 -27.03
CA PRO A 344 20.67 16.40 -28.26
C PRO A 344 21.45 15.99 -29.52
N SER A 345 22.79 15.99 -29.47
CA SER A 345 23.65 15.60 -30.58
C SER A 345 23.92 14.10 -30.68
N LEU A 346 23.42 13.28 -29.74
CA LEU A 346 23.63 11.84 -29.77
C LEU A 346 22.81 11.20 -30.90
N ASP A 347 23.49 10.44 -31.76
CA ASP A 347 22.89 9.69 -32.86
C ASP A 347 21.75 8.79 -32.38
N LYS A 348 20.63 8.80 -33.11
CA LYS A 348 19.39 8.08 -32.80
C LYS A 348 19.60 6.59 -32.53
N HIS A 349 20.55 5.94 -33.21
CA HIS A 349 20.84 4.52 -33.02
C HIS A 349 21.39 4.21 -31.61
N TYR A 350 22.08 5.16 -30.98
CA TYR A 350 22.66 5.00 -29.65
C TYR A 350 21.84 5.67 -28.54
N ARG A 351 20.70 6.30 -28.88
CA ARG A 351 19.81 6.90 -27.88
C ARG A 351 19.08 5.81 -27.09
N PRO A 352 19.08 5.87 -25.74
CA PRO A 352 18.24 5.01 -24.94
C PRO A 352 16.77 5.39 -25.09
N LEU A 353 15.87 4.51 -24.65
CA LEU A 353 14.48 4.87 -24.41
C LEU A 353 14.42 6.00 -23.38
N SER A 354 13.64 7.03 -23.68
CA SER A 354 13.44 8.17 -22.80
C SER A 354 12.50 7.82 -21.64
N LEU A 355 12.64 8.54 -20.53
CA LEU A 355 11.63 8.54 -19.48
C LEU A 355 10.33 9.22 -19.96
N LYS A 356 9.28 9.12 -19.14
CA LYS A 356 7.90 9.46 -19.53
C LYS A 356 7.69 10.96 -19.78
N GLU A 357 8.26 11.80 -18.94
CA GLU A 357 8.06 13.25 -19.00
C GLU A 357 9.27 13.91 -19.66
N GLU A 358 9.04 14.62 -20.77
CA GLU A 358 10.07 15.38 -21.48
C GLU A 358 10.18 16.79 -20.88
N GLY A 359 11.38 17.14 -20.45
CA GLY A 359 11.77 18.49 -20.04
C GLY A 359 12.47 19.26 -21.16
N GLU A 360 12.96 20.45 -20.83
CA GLU A 360 13.75 21.26 -21.77
C GLU A 360 15.12 20.62 -22.03
N GLU A 361 15.74 20.89 -23.19
CA GLU A 361 17.15 20.58 -23.48
C GLU A 361 17.62 19.11 -23.29
N GLY A 362 16.72 18.14 -23.52
CA GLY A 362 17.04 16.71 -23.47
C GLY A 362 17.01 16.09 -22.08
N TYR A 363 16.42 16.78 -21.10
CA TYR A 363 16.10 16.23 -19.79
C TYR A 363 14.79 15.45 -19.84
N TYR A 364 14.74 14.33 -19.13
CA TYR A 364 13.56 13.48 -19.00
C TYR A 364 13.40 13.02 -17.56
N TRP A 365 12.15 12.89 -17.10
CA TRP A 365 11.83 12.66 -15.70
C TRP A 365 10.83 11.52 -15.52
N GLU A 366 10.93 10.85 -14.38
CA GLU A 366 9.96 9.87 -13.91
C GLU A 366 9.86 9.89 -12.38
N ALA A 367 8.70 10.31 -11.87
CA ALA A 367 8.37 10.24 -10.46
C ALA A 367 8.11 8.79 -9.99
N GLY A 368 8.57 8.47 -8.79
CA GLY A 368 8.24 7.23 -8.08
C GLY A 368 6.76 7.20 -7.70
N ALA A 369 6.01 6.27 -8.27
CA ALA A 369 4.55 6.22 -8.12
C ALA A 369 4.05 5.91 -6.69
N SER A 370 4.85 5.19 -5.89
CA SER A 370 4.44 4.65 -4.58
C SER A 370 5.58 4.58 -3.56
N TYR A 371 6.66 5.35 -3.78
CA TYR A 371 7.87 5.25 -2.95
C TYR A 371 7.61 5.46 -1.46
N SER A 372 6.74 6.42 -1.09
CA SER A 372 6.46 6.74 0.30
C SER A 372 5.68 5.62 0.99
N THR A 373 4.65 5.06 0.34
CA THR A 373 3.93 3.90 0.90
C THR A 373 4.78 2.64 0.91
N MET A 374 5.73 2.51 -0.03
CA MET A 374 6.63 1.37 -0.07
C MET A 374 7.73 1.48 1.00
N ALA A 375 8.14 2.69 1.39
CA ALA A 375 9.06 2.91 2.51
C ALA A 375 8.49 2.31 3.81
N ASP A 376 7.20 2.54 4.12
CA ASP A 376 6.54 1.90 5.27
C ASP A 376 6.56 0.37 5.19
N TYR A 377 6.37 -0.17 3.99
CA TYR A 377 6.44 -1.61 3.76
C TYR A 377 7.86 -2.12 4.00
N TYR A 378 8.87 -1.45 3.46
CA TYR A 378 10.26 -1.84 3.63
C TYR A 378 10.70 -1.79 5.09
N GLU A 379 10.34 -0.72 5.80
CA GLU A 379 10.63 -0.55 7.23
C GLU A 379 10.06 -1.69 8.07
N LYS A 380 8.85 -2.16 7.74
CA LYS A 380 8.16 -3.19 8.51
C LYS A 380 8.50 -4.62 8.11
N TYR A 381 8.77 -4.88 6.84
CA TYR A 381 8.81 -6.24 6.29
C TYR A 381 10.15 -6.63 5.64
N VAL A 382 11.04 -5.68 5.40
CA VAL A 382 12.24 -5.91 4.59
C VAL A 382 13.53 -5.69 5.36
N PHE A 383 13.60 -4.75 6.30
CA PHE A 383 14.78 -4.59 7.15
C PHE A 383 14.73 -5.49 8.39
N ASP A 384 15.82 -6.21 8.65
CA ASP A 384 16.01 -7.04 9.84
C ASP A 384 17.11 -6.47 10.75
N GLU A 385 17.24 -6.99 11.97
CA GLU A 385 18.34 -6.65 12.87
C GLU A 385 19.68 -7.23 12.37
N ASP A 386 20.73 -6.41 12.36
CA ASP A 386 22.05 -6.77 11.82
C ASP A 386 22.66 -8.03 12.49
N LYS A 387 22.44 -8.21 13.79
CA LYS A 387 22.89 -9.40 14.54
C LYS A 387 22.24 -10.66 14.00
N LEU A 388 20.92 -10.62 13.79
CA LEU A 388 20.15 -11.74 13.24
C LEU A 388 20.63 -12.03 11.82
N LEU A 389 20.74 -10.99 10.97
CA LEU A 389 21.21 -11.14 9.59
C LEU A 389 22.58 -11.81 9.52
N PHE A 390 23.55 -11.37 10.33
CA PHE A 390 24.86 -12.00 10.37
C PHE A 390 24.77 -13.50 10.68
N VAL A 391 24.08 -13.87 11.77
CA VAL A 391 23.98 -15.28 12.20
C VAL A 391 23.21 -16.12 11.18
N TYR A 392 22.13 -15.59 10.63
CA TYR A 392 21.32 -16.27 9.62
C TYR A 392 22.13 -16.65 8.38
N HIS A 393 22.85 -15.68 7.81
CA HIS A 393 23.68 -15.90 6.63
C HIS A 393 24.85 -16.85 6.94
N GLN A 394 25.50 -16.66 8.09
CA GLN A 394 26.64 -17.48 8.50
C GLN A 394 26.27 -18.95 8.73
N LYS A 395 25.14 -19.25 9.37
CA LYS A 395 24.68 -20.63 9.59
C LYS A 395 24.31 -21.33 8.28
N VAL A 396 23.68 -20.62 7.33
CA VAL A 396 23.39 -21.18 6.00
C VAL A 396 24.68 -21.47 5.23
N PHE A 397 25.67 -20.59 5.32
CA PHE A 397 26.99 -20.79 4.73
C PHE A 397 27.71 -22.02 5.29
N GLU A 398 27.67 -22.21 6.61
CA GLU A 398 28.26 -23.37 7.28
C GLU A 398 27.62 -24.69 6.84
N GLU A 399 26.31 -24.69 6.52
CA GLU A 399 25.64 -25.84 5.92
C GLU A 399 26.02 -26.07 4.44
N PHE A 400 26.31 -25.00 3.70
CA PHE A 400 26.66 -25.06 2.28
C PHE A 400 28.10 -25.53 2.03
N VAL A 401 29.08 -25.06 2.80
CA VAL A 401 30.52 -25.33 2.55
C VAL A 401 30.86 -26.82 2.40
N PRO A 402 30.35 -27.75 3.24
CA PRO A 402 30.60 -29.18 3.06
C PRO A 402 30.03 -29.73 1.75
N VAL A 403 28.86 -29.24 1.32
CA VAL A 403 28.22 -29.63 0.05
C VAL A 403 29.06 -29.14 -1.12
N TYR A 404 29.52 -27.89 -1.07
CA TYR A 404 30.42 -27.31 -2.07
C TYR A 404 31.70 -28.15 -2.24
N ASN A 405 32.38 -28.47 -1.13
CA ASN A 405 33.63 -29.23 -1.17
C ASN A 405 33.41 -30.63 -1.77
N ALA A 406 32.35 -31.34 -1.39
CA ALA A 406 32.03 -32.67 -1.92
C ALA A 406 31.73 -32.64 -3.44
N LEU A 407 31.02 -31.60 -3.90
CA LEU A 407 30.74 -31.43 -5.33
C LEU A 407 31.99 -31.07 -6.13
N LEU A 408 32.86 -30.22 -5.58
CA LEU A 408 34.12 -29.86 -6.22
C LEU A 408 35.04 -31.09 -6.35
N GLU A 409 35.17 -31.88 -5.28
CA GLU A 409 35.92 -33.14 -5.28
C GLU A 409 35.35 -34.13 -6.31
N SER A 410 34.03 -34.31 -6.35
CA SER A 410 33.38 -35.17 -7.34
C SER A 410 33.64 -34.68 -8.78
N PHE A 411 33.60 -33.38 -9.02
CA PHE A 411 33.90 -32.82 -10.34
C PHE A 411 35.37 -33.03 -10.78
N GLU A 412 36.30 -33.03 -9.83
CA GLU A 412 37.73 -33.22 -10.08
C GLU A 412 38.13 -34.68 -10.28
N THR A 413 37.42 -35.61 -9.65
CA THR A 413 37.80 -37.01 -9.57
C THR A 413 36.95 -37.94 -10.45
N ASN A 414 35.70 -37.60 -10.73
CA ASN A 414 34.74 -38.48 -11.40
C ASN A 414 34.45 -38.12 -12.86
N THR A 415 33.76 -39.02 -13.57
CA THR A 415 33.20 -38.73 -14.90
C THR A 415 32.04 -37.73 -14.82
N ILE A 416 31.70 -37.07 -15.93
CA ILE A 416 30.57 -36.11 -15.96
C ILE A 416 29.24 -36.77 -15.56
N ASN A 417 29.04 -38.04 -15.91
CA ASN A 417 27.81 -38.75 -15.55
C ASN A 417 27.70 -38.99 -14.04
N GLU A 418 28.81 -39.37 -13.38
CA GLU A 418 28.87 -39.56 -11.92
C GLU A 418 28.78 -38.23 -11.18
N PHE A 419 29.41 -37.18 -11.72
CA PHE A 419 29.23 -35.82 -11.21
C PHE A 419 27.77 -35.34 -11.33
N ALA A 420 27.09 -35.64 -12.44
CA ALA A 420 25.68 -35.29 -12.63
C ALA A 420 24.78 -35.98 -11.58
N GLN A 421 25.07 -37.22 -11.22
CA GLN A 421 24.38 -37.91 -10.11
C GLN A 421 24.62 -37.21 -8.77
N SER A 422 25.85 -36.72 -8.52
CA SER A 422 26.18 -35.95 -7.32
C SER A 422 25.40 -34.65 -7.25
N ILE A 423 25.29 -33.92 -8.38
CA ILE A 423 24.46 -32.70 -8.46
C ILE A 423 22.99 -33.01 -8.21
N ALA A 424 22.44 -34.05 -8.85
CA ALA A 424 21.05 -34.46 -8.64
C ALA A 424 20.75 -34.81 -7.18
N PHE A 425 21.70 -35.44 -6.48
CA PHE A 425 21.58 -35.77 -5.05
C PHE A 425 21.49 -34.50 -4.18
N TYR A 426 22.32 -33.48 -4.44
CA TYR A 426 22.37 -32.26 -3.63
C TYR A 426 21.43 -31.14 -4.08
N GLN A 427 20.87 -31.21 -5.28
CA GLN A 427 20.09 -30.12 -5.91
C GLN A 427 19.05 -29.53 -4.96
N LYS A 428 18.16 -30.35 -4.41
CA LYS A 428 17.08 -29.89 -3.51
C LYS A 428 17.64 -29.18 -2.27
N LYS A 429 18.78 -29.63 -1.76
CA LYS A 429 19.43 -29.01 -0.59
C LYS A 429 20.03 -27.65 -0.97
N ILE A 430 20.76 -27.56 -2.10
CA ILE A 430 21.39 -26.32 -2.57
C ILE A 430 20.33 -25.27 -2.86
N SER A 431 19.31 -25.61 -3.63
CA SER A 431 18.23 -24.69 -3.95
C SER A 431 17.49 -24.24 -2.69
N ARG A 432 17.28 -25.12 -1.70
CA ARG A 432 16.71 -24.73 -0.40
C ARG A 432 17.58 -23.70 0.32
N LEU A 433 18.90 -23.92 0.39
CA LEU A 433 19.84 -22.98 1.04
C LEU A 433 19.86 -21.63 0.33
N TYR A 434 19.91 -21.63 -1.00
CA TYR A 434 19.83 -20.42 -1.80
C TYR A 434 18.52 -19.66 -1.54
N MET A 435 17.37 -20.34 -1.59
CA MET A 435 16.07 -19.73 -1.32
C MET A 435 15.97 -19.19 0.12
N THR A 436 16.57 -19.88 1.09
CA THR A 436 16.62 -19.40 2.48
C THR A 436 17.41 -18.10 2.61
N LEU A 437 18.49 -17.92 1.86
CA LEU A 437 19.21 -16.63 1.82
C LEU A 437 18.37 -15.52 1.19
N GLN A 438 17.57 -15.83 0.15
CA GLN A 438 16.67 -14.85 -0.47
C GLN A 438 15.51 -14.44 0.45
N ASP A 439 15.21 -15.25 1.47
CA ASP A 439 14.16 -14.98 2.44
C ASP A 439 14.57 -13.99 3.53
N PHE A 440 15.87 -13.76 3.73
CA PHE A 440 16.41 -12.86 4.75
C PHE A 440 16.24 -11.39 4.35
N GLY A 441 16.06 -10.52 5.34
CA GLY A 441 15.93 -9.08 5.12
C GLY A 441 17.25 -8.37 4.77
N HIS A 442 17.18 -7.05 4.74
CA HIS A 442 18.31 -6.16 4.48
C HIS A 442 18.83 -5.51 5.75
N SER A 443 20.13 -5.18 5.74
CA SER A 443 20.74 -4.35 6.77
C SER A 443 20.53 -2.86 6.45
N ARG A 444 20.41 -2.03 7.48
CA ARG A 444 20.43 -0.56 7.34
C ARG A 444 21.84 -0.01 7.11
N ILE A 445 22.87 -0.84 7.23
CA ILE A 445 24.27 -0.48 6.96
C ILE A 445 24.63 -0.97 5.55
N LYS A 446 24.62 -0.06 4.56
CA LYS A 446 24.83 -0.43 3.14
C LYS A 446 26.06 -1.33 2.89
N LYS A 447 27.20 -1.02 3.51
CA LYS A 447 28.43 -1.82 3.34
C LYS A 447 28.30 -3.23 3.92
N PHE A 448 27.51 -3.41 4.98
CA PHE A 448 27.24 -4.72 5.55
C PHE A 448 26.24 -5.47 4.69
N ASP A 449 25.17 -4.80 4.23
CA ASP A 449 24.21 -5.35 3.27
C ASP A 449 24.91 -5.86 2.00
N ASP A 450 25.81 -5.06 1.41
CA ASP A 450 26.63 -5.45 0.26
C ASP A 450 27.49 -6.70 0.53
N PHE A 451 28.01 -6.83 1.76
CA PHE A 451 28.76 -8.02 2.17
C PHE A 451 27.86 -9.26 2.25
N LEU A 452 26.63 -9.13 2.78
CA LEU A 452 25.67 -10.24 2.90
C LEU A 452 25.32 -10.87 1.54
N TYR A 453 25.30 -10.10 0.43
CA TYR A 453 25.12 -10.68 -0.91
C TYR A 453 26.21 -11.68 -1.32
N SER A 454 27.41 -11.60 -0.73
CA SER A 454 28.48 -12.57 -1.00
C SER A 454 28.05 -14.00 -0.66
N TYR A 455 27.18 -14.18 0.35
CA TYR A 455 26.64 -15.49 0.73
C TYR A 455 25.78 -16.09 -0.39
N SER A 456 24.84 -15.31 -0.92
CA SER A 456 23.99 -15.74 -2.04
C SER A 456 24.82 -15.99 -3.30
N ASN A 457 25.81 -15.14 -3.58
CA ASN A 457 26.70 -15.27 -4.73
C ASN A 457 27.70 -16.44 -4.60
N ALA A 458 27.94 -16.96 -3.38
CA ALA A 458 28.67 -18.20 -3.19
C ALA A 458 27.83 -19.43 -3.59
N ILE A 459 26.51 -19.41 -3.38
CA ILE A 459 25.64 -20.57 -3.64
C ILE A 459 25.10 -20.59 -5.08
N SER A 460 24.65 -19.44 -5.61
CA SER A 460 23.97 -19.35 -6.91
C SER A 460 24.72 -19.99 -8.08
N PRO A 461 26.04 -19.77 -8.28
CA PRO A 461 26.76 -20.39 -9.40
C PRO A 461 26.75 -21.93 -9.36
N VAL A 462 26.69 -22.51 -8.16
CA VAL A 462 26.65 -23.96 -7.94
C VAL A 462 25.24 -24.49 -8.10
N ASP A 463 24.23 -23.74 -7.63
CA ASP A 463 22.82 -24.06 -7.87
C ASP A 463 22.56 -24.14 -9.39
N ASP A 464 23.09 -23.20 -10.18
CA ASP A 464 22.86 -23.14 -11.64
C ASP A 464 23.48 -24.31 -12.45
N ILE A 465 24.38 -25.12 -11.87
CA ILE A 465 25.06 -26.22 -12.58
C ILE A 465 24.06 -27.26 -13.12
N HIS A 466 22.94 -27.49 -12.43
CA HIS A 466 21.94 -28.45 -12.90
C HIS A 466 21.32 -28.06 -14.25
N TYR A 467 21.17 -26.76 -14.54
CA TYR A 467 20.70 -26.29 -15.84
C TYR A 467 21.72 -26.57 -16.95
N LEU A 468 23.01 -26.45 -16.65
CA LEU A 468 24.09 -26.75 -17.59
C LEU A 468 24.12 -28.24 -17.94
N LEU A 469 23.92 -29.11 -16.95
CA LEU A 469 23.92 -30.57 -17.14
C LEU A 469 22.69 -31.06 -17.93
N ASN A 470 21.56 -30.38 -17.83
CA ASN A 470 20.33 -30.72 -18.56
C ASN A 470 20.32 -30.23 -20.02
N ASN A 471 21.41 -29.61 -20.51
CA ASN A 471 21.51 -29.09 -21.86
C ASN A 471 22.32 -30.04 -22.77
N ASP A 472 21.62 -30.99 -23.40
CA ASP A 472 22.18 -32.03 -24.29
C ASP A 472 22.91 -31.50 -25.54
N LYS A 473 22.84 -30.19 -25.82
CA LYS A 473 23.44 -29.57 -27.01
C LYS A 473 24.86 -29.04 -26.78
N THR A 474 25.37 -29.07 -25.54
CA THR A 474 26.68 -28.49 -25.20
C THR A 474 27.79 -29.55 -25.30
N PRO A 475 28.86 -29.31 -26.09
CA PRO A 475 30.01 -30.22 -26.12
C PRO A 475 30.64 -30.41 -24.73
N GLU A 476 31.05 -31.63 -24.39
CA GLU A 476 31.56 -31.97 -23.05
C GLU A 476 32.72 -31.06 -22.58
N LYS A 477 33.62 -30.69 -23.50
CA LYS A 477 34.74 -29.77 -23.20
C LYS A 477 34.25 -28.37 -22.79
N ALA A 478 33.23 -27.85 -23.47
CA ALA A 478 32.62 -26.56 -23.15
C ALA A 478 31.83 -26.65 -21.82
N LEU A 479 31.11 -27.76 -21.61
CA LEU A 479 30.40 -28.03 -20.36
C LEU A 479 31.35 -28.05 -19.15
N LYS A 480 32.47 -28.79 -19.24
CA LYS A 480 33.52 -28.81 -18.20
C LYS A 480 34.07 -27.42 -17.91
N TYR A 481 34.29 -26.62 -18.95
CA TYR A 481 34.76 -25.23 -18.79
C TYR A 481 33.74 -24.38 -18.02
N HIS A 482 32.46 -24.44 -18.38
CA HIS A 482 31.40 -23.69 -17.70
C HIS A 482 31.23 -24.11 -16.24
N ILE A 483 31.23 -25.42 -15.96
CA ILE A 483 31.14 -25.95 -14.59
C ILE A 483 32.34 -25.47 -13.76
N ARG A 484 33.56 -25.54 -14.30
CA ARG A 484 34.77 -25.01 -13.63
C ARG A 484 34.64 -23.51 -13.36
N SER A 485 34.11 -22.75 -14.31
CA SER A 485 33.86 -21.31 -14.13
C SER A 485 32.88 -21.03 -12.99
N SER A 486 31.82 -21.83 -12.86
CA SER A 486 30.87 -21.73 -11.74
C SER A 486 31.55 -21.96 -10.38
N PHE A 487 32.37 -23.02 -10.25
CA PHE A 487 33.12 -23.28 -9.03
C PHE A 487 34.11 -22.14 -8.72
N ASN A 488 34.85 -21.65 -9.72
CA ASN A 488 35.76 -20.52 -9.53
C ASN A 488 35.03 -19.25 -9.05
N SER A 489 33.87 -18.96 -9.63
CA SER A 489 33.03 -17.83 -9.21
C SER A 489 32.54 -17.99 -7.76
N SER A 490 32.09 -19.19 -7.39
CA SER A 490 31.66 -19.51 -6.02
C SER A 490 32.82 -19.37 -5.02
N GLN A 491 34.01 -19.89 -5.37
CA GLN A 491 35.21 -19.85 -4.54
C GLN A 491 35.61 -18.41 -4.16
N GLN A 492 35.56 -17.47 -5.12
CA GLN A 492 35.88 -16.06 -4.87
C GLN A 492 35.01 -15.45 -3.76
N HIS A 493 33.71 -15.80 -3.75
CA HIS A 493 32.79 -15.34 -2.72
C HIS A 493 32.98 -16.07 -1.39
N ILE A 494 33.27 -17.38 -1.41
CA ILE A 494 33.64 -18.15 -0.21
C ILE A 494 34.86 -17.52 0.49
N ASP A 495 35.89 -17.15 -0.29
CA ASP A 495 37.10 -16.52 0.25
C ASP A 495 36.81 -15.12 0.81
N THR A 496 35.96 -14.36 0.12
CA THR A 496 35.48 -13.06 0.61
C THR A 496 34.76 -13.21 1.96
N ILE A 497 33.86 -14.18 2.10
CA ILE A 497 33.13 -14.44 3.34
C ILE A 497 34.11 -14.82 4.46
N ARG A 498 35.00 -15.79 4.23
CA ARG A 498 35.96 -16.25 5.23
C ARG A 498 36.88 -15.14 5.72
N SER A 499 37.27 -14.22 4.83
CA SER A 499 38.15 -13.10 5.19
C SER A 499 37.44 -11.99 5.97
N ALA A 500 36.21 -11.63 5.58
CA ALA A 500 35.51 -10.46 6.12
C ALA A 500 34.53 -10.78 7.27
N ALA A 501 33.97 -12.00 7.33
CA ALA A 501 32.98 -12.38 8.35
C ALA A 501 33.46 -12.16 9.81
N PRO A 502 34.72 -12.47 10.19
CA PRO A 502 35.19 -12.24 11.56
C PRO A 502 35.21 -10.76 11.97
N GLU A 503 35.54 -9.87 11.03
CA GLU A 503 35.52 -8.43 11.29
C GLU A 503 34.09 -7.91 11.40
N TRP A 504 33.20 -8.32 10.50
CA TRP A 504 31.79 -7.97 10.59
C TRP A 504 31.14 -8.47 11.88
N ARG A 505 31.41 -9.71 12.28
CA ARG A 505 30.94 -10.27 13.56
C ARG A 505 31.31 -9.38 14.74
N ARG A 506 32.55 -8.89 14.76
CA ARG A 506 33.06 -7.97 15.80
C ARG A 506 32.39 -6.60 15.73
N ARG A 507 32.24 -6.03 14.53
CA ARG A 507 31.62 -4.70 14.33
C ARG A 507 30.14 -4.68 14.69
N ILE A 508 29.40 -5.73 14.33
CA ILE A 508 27.98 -5.91 14.67
C ILE A 508 27.80 -6.30 16.15
N GLY A 509 28.83 -6.92 16.76
CA GLY A 509 28.82 -7.26 18.18
C GLY A 509 28.05 -8.54 18.50
N VAL A 510 28.21 -9.58 17.68
CA VAL A 510 27.60 -10.90 17.90
C VAL A 510 28.51 -11.77 18.78
N SER A 511 28.08 -12.03 20.02
CA SER A 511 28.77 -12.94 20.95
C SER A 511 28.63 -14.42 20.55
N ASP A 512 29.43 -15.30 21.15
CA ASP A 512 29.29 -16.75 20.95
C ASP A 512 27.96 -17.28 21.46
N LEU A 513 27.49 -16.80 22.62
CA LEU A 513 26.20 -17.21 23.18
C LEU A 513 25.02 -16.84 22.28
N GLU A 514 25.03 -15.63 21.70
CA GLU A 514 24.02 -15.20 20.74
C GLU A 514 24.07 -16.03 19.45
N TYR A 515 25.27 -16.28 18.92
CA TYR A 515 25.47 -17.08 17.72
C TYR A 515 24.89 -18.49 17.86
N GLU A 516 25.13 -19.15 18.98
CA GLU A 516 24.61 -20.50 19.25
C GLU A 516 23.08 -20.49 19.37
N LYS A 517 22.51 -19.52 20.07
CA LYS A 517 21.06 -19.45 20.37
C LYS A 517 20.19 -19.12 19.16
N ILE A 518 20.66 -18.30 18.23
CA ILE A 518 19.85 -17.80 17.11
C ILE A 518 19.75 -18.89 16.01
N ASP A 519 18.56 -19.45 15.77
CA ASP A 519 18.31 -20.35 14.63
C ASP A 519 17.60 -19.60 13.49
N PRO A 520 18.14 -19.60 12.25
CA PRO A 520 17.45 -19.03 11.09
C PRO A 520 16.05 -19.60 10.84
N LYS A 521 15.77 -20.83 11.28
CA LYS A 521 14.44 -21.46 11.15
C LYS A 521 13.38 -20.85 12.05
N ASP A 522 13.78 -20.19 13.14
CA ASP A 522 12.87 -19.56 14.11
C ASP A 522 12.54 -18.10 13.77
N ARG A 523 12.96 -17.62 12.58
CA ARG A 523 12.72 -16.24 12.15
C ARG A 523 11.21 -15.97 12.08
N LYS A 524 10.74 -15.06 12.92
CA LYS A 524 9.36 -14.54 12.87
C LYS A 524 9.28 -13.49 11.76
N LYS A 525 8.62 -13.81 10.65
CA LYS A 525 8.24 -12.81 9.65
C LYS A 525 6.95 -12.11 10.12
N PRO A 526 6.89 -10.78 10.10
CA PRO A 526 5.62 -10.10 10.26
C PRO A 526 4.74 -10.44 9.04
N ASP A 527 3.62 -11.14 9.26
CA ASP A 527 2.67 -11.43 8.21
C ASP A 527 1.68 -10.27 8.05
N PHE A 528 1.50 -9.79 6.83
CA PHE A 528 0.40 -8.88 6.52
C PHE A 528 -0.92 -9.67 6.58
N GLN A 529 -1.86 -9.15 7.37
CA GLN A 529 -3.21 -9.70 7.47
C GLN A 529 -4.21 -8.68 6.95
N TYR A 530 -4.91 -9.06 5.89
CA TYR A 530 -6.03 -8.32 5.36
C TYR A 530 -7.08 -8.12 6.46
N THR A 531 -7.61 -6.90 6.53
CA THR A 531 -8.71 -6.56 7.41
C THR A 531 -9.84 -6.06 6.54
N GLN A 532 -10.97 -6.77 6.58
CA GLN A 532 -12.19 -6.32 5.92
C GLN A 532 -12.70 -5.02 6.56
N THR A 533 -12.97 -4.02 5.73
CA THR A 533 -13.48 -2.71 6.18
C THR A 533 -14.96 -2.52 5.84
N LEU A 534 -15.45 -3.20 4.81
CA LEU A 534 -16.85 -3.20 4.42
C LEU A 534 -17.60 -4.39 5.02
N PRO A 535 -18.79 -4.19 5.62
CA PRO A 535 -19.58 -5.30 6.11
C PRO A 535 -20.02 -6.23 4.97
N ILE A 536 -20.03 -7.53 5.23
CA ILE A 536 -20.61 -8.52 4.31
C ILE A 536 -22.07 -8.15 4.05
N SER A 537 -22.46 -8.12 2.79
CA SER A 537 -23.83 -7.85 2.41
C SER A 537 -24.76 -8.95 2.91
N LYS A 538 -25.94 -8.56 3.41
CA LYS A 538 -26.99 -9.52 3.80
C LYS A 538 -27.51 -10.34 2.62
N THR A 539 -27.25 -9.88 1.39
CA THR A 539 -27.61 -10.56 0.14
C THR A 539 -26.37 -11.12 -0.56
N ALA A 540 -25.25 -11.30 0.15
CA ALA A 540 -24.06 -11.92 -0.41
C ALA A 540 -24.37 -13.35 -0.87
N ILE A 541 -23.84 -13.75 -2.01
CA ILE A 541 -24.03 -15.09 -2.56
C ILE A 541 -23.04 -16.06 -1.92
N ASP A 542 -23.54 -17.22 -1.49
CA ASP A 542 -22.71 -18.33 -1.02
C ASP A 542 -22.10 -19.04 -2.24
N VAL A 543 -20.83 -18.80 -2.50
CA VAL A 543 -20.17 -19.18 -3.75
C VAL A 543 -20.07 -20.70 -3.85
N TYR A 544 -20.47 -21.26 -5.00
CA TYR A 544 -20.26 -22.67 -5.30
C TYR A 544 -19.57 -22.87 -6.65
N PHE A 545 -18.94 -24.04 -6.78
CA PHE A 545 -18.43 -24.57 -8.04
C PHE A 545 -18.98 -25.98 -8.25
N ASN A 546 -19.40 -26.26 -9.47
CA ASN A 546 -19.69 -27.61 -9.94
C ASN A 546 -18.85 -27.85 -11.20
N THR A 547 -17.95 -28.84 -11.17
CA THR A 547 -16.88 -28.94 -12.16
C THR A 547 -16.75 -30.34 -12.73
N ASP A 548 -16.55 -30.41 -14.04
CA ASP A 548 -16.30 -31.64 -14.77
C ASP A 548 -14.95 -31.54 -15.49
N ALA A 549 -14.10 -32.55 -15.28
CA ALA A 549 -12.88 -32.76 -16.07
C ALA A 549 -13.19 -33.76 -17.19
N ILE A 550 -13.12 -33.31 -18.43
CA ILE A 550 -13.39 -34.13 -19.62
C ILE A 550 -12.04 -34.47 -20.25
N ILE A 551 -11.73 -35.76 -20.27
CA ILE A 551 -10.47 -36.31 -20.77
C ILE A 551 -10.72 -36.88 -22.15
N ALA A 552 -9.90 -36.48 -23.12
CA ALA A 552 -9.92 -37.01 -24.47
C ALA A 552 -9.09 -38.30 -24.58
N ASP A 553 -9.32 -39.08 -25.63
CA ASP A 553 -8.60 -40.34 -25.88
C ASP A 553 -7.07 -40.18 -25.98
N ASP A 554 -6.62 -39.01 -26.43
CA ASP A 554 -5.20 -38.65 -26.51
C ASP A 554 -4.61 -38.17 -25.18
N LYS A 555 -5.37 -38.27 -24.07
CA LYS A 555 -5.03 -37.83 -22.71
C LYS A 555 -4.81 -36.32 -22.57
N THR A 556 -5.26 -35.53 -23.54
CA THR A 556 -5.53 -34.11 -23.29
C THR A 556 -6.84 -33.99 -22.50
N PHE A 557 -7.05 -32.86 -21.83
CA PHE A 557 -8.28 -32.65 -21.07
C PHE A 557 -8.74 -31.20 -21.18
N HIS A 558 -10.02 -30.97 -20.91
CA HIS A 558 -10.53 -29.64 -20.62
C HIS A 558 -11.40 -29.68 -19.37
N ILE A 559 -11.41 -28.57 -18.62
CA ILE A 559 -12.22 -28.42 -17.41
C ILE A 559 -13.30 -27.37 -17.69
N GLN A 560 -14.53 -27.70 -17.37
CA GLN A 560 -15.68 -26.81 -17.47
C GLN A 560 -16.61 -27.00 -16.29
N GLY A 561 -17.55 -26.08 -16.11
CA GLY A 561 -18.49 -26.18 -15.01
C GLY A 561 -19.46 -25.02 -14.89
N ASP A 562 -20.23 -25.08 -13.82
CA ASP A 562 -21.18 -24.07 -13.39
C ASP A 562 -20.74 -23.43 -12.07
N THR A 563 -21.07 -22.15 -11.89
CA THR A 563 -20.85 -21.38 -10.67
C THR A 563 -21.90 -20.28 -10.57
N ASN A 564 -22.22 -19.83 -9.35
CA ASN A 564 -23.04 -18.64 -9.13
C ASN A 564 -22.24 -17.32 -9.09
N LEU A 565 -20.92 -17.35 -9.33
CA LEU A 565 -20.15 -16.12 -9.48
C LEU A 565 -20.74 -15.23 -10.59
N PHE A 566 -20.68 -13.91 -10.37
CA PHE A 566 -21.14 -12.94 -11.34
C PHE A 566 -20.35 -13.00 -12.66
N ASP A 567 -20.98 -12.58 -13.75
CA ASP A 567 -20.37 -12.54 -15.07
C ASP A 567 -19.07 -11.69 -15.07
N ASN A 568 -18.13 -12.08 -15.93
CA ASN A 568 -16.78 -11.50 -16.06
C ASN A 568 -15.83 -11.78 -14.90
N ALA A 569 -16.18 -12.69 -13.97
CA ALA A 569 -15.20 -13.23 -13.03
C ALA A 569 -14.07 -13.93 -13.81
N ASN A 570 -12.83 -13.47 -13.68
CA ASN A 570 -11.67 -14.09 -14.31
C ASN A 570 -11.09 -15.14 -13.37
N LEU A 571 -11.29 -16.41 -13.73
CA LEU A 571 -10.82 -17.59 -13.03
C LEU A 571 -9.44 -18.00 -13.56
N MET A 572 -8.60 -18.49 -12.66
CA MET A 572 -7.34 -19.15 -12.97
C MET A 572 -7.44 -20.63 -12.57
N LEU A 573 -7.12 -21.53 -13.47
CA LEU A 573 -6.91 -22.94 -13.18
C LEU A 573 -5.42 -23.20 -13.00
N SER A 574 -5.04 -23.93 -11.95
CA SER A 574 -3.69 -24.47 -11.75
C SER A 574 -3.74 -25.98 -11.60
N LEU A 575 -2.99 -26.72 -12.44
CA LEU A 575 -2.91 -28.18 -12.39
C LEU A 575 -1.62 -28.63 -11.73
N ARG A 576 -1.72 -29.56 -10.77
CA ARG A 576 -0.57 -30.16 -10.09
C ARG A 576 -0.59 -31.69 -10.14
N LYS A 577 0.60 -32.29 -10.17
CA LYS A 577 0.81 -33.74 -9.96
C LYS A 577 1.95 -33.91 -8.96
N LYS A 578 1.72 -34.67 -7.87
CA LYS A 578 2.70 -34.86 -6.78
C LYS A 578 3.28 -33.53 -6.24
N GLY A 579 2.46 -32.49 -6.18
CA GLY A 579 2.84 -31.14 -5.73
C GLY A 579 3.50 -30.23 -6.78
N GLN A 580 3.95 -30.77 -7.91
CA GLN A 580 4.56 -29.99 -8.99
C GLN A 580 3.49 -29.34 -9.87
N LEU A 581 3.60 -28.02 -10.09
CA LEU A 581 2.75 -27.29 -11.04
C LEU A 581 3.10 -27.70 -12.47
N LEU A 582 2.10 -28.11 -13.24
CA LEU A 582 2.26 -28.59 -14.61
C LEU A 582 1.77 -27.59 -15.65
N CYS A 583 0.57 -27.03 -15.46
CA CYS A 583 0.01 -26.04 -16.36
C CYS A 583 -0.96 -25.10 -15.65
N GLN A 584 -1.20 -23.95 -16.26
CA GLN A 584 -2.20 -22.98 -15.82
C GLN A 584 -3.02 -22.48 -17.01
N GLY A 585 -4.27 -22.11 -16.77
CA GLY A 585 -5.13 -21.52 -17.79
C GLY A 585 -6.12 -20.54 -17.19
N LYS A 586 -6.70 -19.69 -18.02
CA LYS A 586 -7.68 -18.68 -17.62
C LYS A 586 -9.02 -18.94 -18.29
N ALA A 587 -10.09 -18.65 -17.58
CA ALA A 587 -11.45 -18.64 -18.09
C ALA A 587 -12.21 -17.45 -17.49
N SER A 588 -13.23 -16.97 -18.18
CA SER A 588 -14.15 -15.98 -17.64
C SER A 588 -15.52 -16.61 -17.43
N VAL A 589 -16.19 -16.24 -16.34
CA VAL A 589 -17.58 -16.67 -16.08
C VAL A 589 -18.53 -15.89 -16.99
N SER A 590 -19.45 -16.62 -17.62
CA SER A 590 -20.53 -16.05 -18.43
C SER A 590 -21.80 -16.87 -18.26
N LYS A 591 -22.88 -16.24 -17.81
CA LYS A 591 -24.19 -16.87 -17.55
C LYS A 591 -24.08 -18.07 -16.59
N GLY A 592 -23.28 -17.90 -15.54
CA GLY A 592 -23.04 -18.92 -14.52
C GLY A 592 -22.20 -20.11 -14.99
N LYS A 593 -21.56 -20.02 -16.17
CA LYS A 593 -20.72 -21.09 -16.73
C LYS A 593 -19.30 -20.62 -16.94
N PHE A 594 -18.36 -21.55 -16.86
CA PHE A 594 -16.97 -21.34 -17.27
C PHE A 594 -16.45 -22.57 -18.00
N ALA A 595 -15.50 -22.35 -18.92
CA ALA A 595 -14.79 -23.40 -19.60
C ALA A 595 -13.35 -22.95 -19.84
N PHE A 596 -12.40 -23.74 -19.36
CA PHE A 596 -10.98 -23.53 -19.62
C PHE A 596 -10.61 -24.10 -21.00
N PRO A 597 -9.55 -23.57 -21.64
CA PRO A 597 -9.06 -24.14 -22.88
C PRO A 597 -8.61 -25.60 -22.69
N GLN A 598 -8.49 -26.33 -23.80
CA GLN A 598 -7.93 -27.67 -23.79
C GLN A 598 -6.44 -27.62 -23.41
N PHE A 599 -6.04 -28.45 -22.44
CA PHE A 599 -4.68 -28.54 -21.95
C PHE A 599 -3.94 -29.70 -22.61
N SER A 600 -2.71 -29.43 -23.03
CA SER A 600 -1.76 -30.43 -23.51
C SER A 600 -0.36 -30.13 -22.97
N ASN A 601 0.49 -31.15 -22.88
CA ASN A 601 1.90 -31.01 -22.60
C ASN A 601 2.68 -30.91 -23.92
N LYS A 602 2.96 -29.69 -24.37
CA LYS A 602 3.67 -29.41 -25.64
C LYS A 602 3.00 -30.09 -26.87
N GLY A 603 1.68 -30.14 -26.89
CA GLY A 603 0.91 -30.79 -27.95
C GLY A 603 0.69 -32.29 -27.78
N LEU A 604 1.12 -32.88 -26.65
CA LEU A 604 0.86 -34.28 -26.28
C LEU A 604 -0.08 -34.36 -25.08
N GLY A 605 -0.69 -35.53 -24.88
CA GLY A 605 -1.46 -35.84 -23.68
C GLY A 605 -0.62 -35.85 -22.41
N PHE A 606 -1.30 -35.79 -21.27
CA PHE A 606 -0.68 -35.94 -19.96
C PHE A 606 -0.49 -37.41 -19.61
N GLU A 607 0.46 -37.70 -18.73
CA GLU A 607 0.67 -39.05 -18.22
C GLU A 607 -0.53 -39.54 -17.40
N SER A 608 -0.75 -40.85 -17.35
CA SER A 608 -1.76 -41.42 -16.45
C SER A 608 -1.47 -41.10 -14.98
N GLY A 609 -2.54 -41.01 -14.18
CA GLY A 609 -2.49 -40.83 -12.73
C GLY A 609 -3.45 -39.78 -12.22
N GLN A 610 -3.38 -39.56 -10.90
CA GLN A 610 -4.18 -38.56 -10.19
C GLN A 610 -3.58 -37.17 -10.32
N TYR A 611 -4.45 -36.20 -10.60
CA TYR A 611 -4.14 -34.79 -10.70
C TYR A 611 -5.00 -33.99 -9.74
N THR A 612 -4.43 -32.90 -9.23
CA THR A 612 -5.13 -31.93 -8.40
C THR A 612 -5.30 -30.65 -9.22
N ALA A 613 -6.54 -30.18 -9.33
CA ALA A 613 -6.91 -28.94 -10.01
C ALA A 613 -7.40 -27.91 -8.99
N GLU A 614 -6.85 -26.70 -9.07
CA GLU A 614 -7.26 -25.56 -8.25
C GLU A 614 -7.82 -24.46 -9.16
N ILE A 615 -9.09 -24.10 -8.96
CA ILE A 615 -9.72 -22.93 -9.57
C ILE A 615 -9.68 -21.79 -8.56
N SER A 616 -9.06 -20.67 -8.93
CA SER A 616 -8.96 -19.49 -8.08
C SER A 616 -9.51 -18.22 -8.74
N LEU A 617 -10.15 -17.38 -7.92
CA LEU A 617 -10.46 -15.99 -8.20
C LEU A 617 -9.48 -15.12 -7.43
N SER A 618 -8.61 -14.43 -8.16
CA SER A 618 -7.61 -13.53 -7.57
C SER A 618 -8.24 -12.31 -6.88
N LEU A 619 -7.40 -11.44 -6.29
CA LEU A 619 -7.82 -10.23 -5.59
C LEU A 619 -8.76 -9.32 -6.41
N PRO A 620 -9.66 -8.57 -5.76
CA PRO A 620 -10.56 -7.63 -6.46
C PRO A 620 -9.82 -6.64 -7.36
N SER A 621 -8.64 -6.17 -6.95
CA SER A 621 -7.83 -5.19 -7.69
C SER A 621 -7.36 -5.65 -9.06
N VAL A 622 -7.32 -6.96 -9.32
CA VAL A 622 -6.91 -7.54 -10.61
C VAL A 622 -8.08 -8.04 -11.45
N GLN A 623 -9.30 -8.01 -10.90
CA GLN A 623 -10.51 -8.42 -11.63
C GLN A 623 -11.07 -7.30 -12.51
N PRO A 624 -11.86 -7.63 -13.55
CA PRO A 624 -12.54 -6.64 -14.36
C PRO A 624 -13.45 -5.73 -13.52
N LYS A 625 -13.45 -4.42 -13.83
CA LYS A 625 -14.28 -3.43 -13.12
C LYS A 625 -15.77 -3.76 -13.15
N VAL A 626 -16.24 -4.38 -14.23
CA VAL A 626 -17.64 -4.79 -14.39
C VAL A 626 -18.02 -5.86 -13.36
N PHE A 627 -17.09 -6.80 -13.08
CA PHE A 627 -17.28 -7.83 -12.07
C PHE A 627 -17.19 -7.24 -10.66
N THR A 628 -16.19 -6.43 -10.36
CA THR A 628 -16.03 -5.86 -9.00
C THR A 628 -17.12 -4.86 -8.63
N ALA A 629 -17.76 -4.21 -9.62
CA ALA A 629 -18.94 -3.38 -9.39
C ALA A 629 -20.13 -4.14 -8.78
N VAL A 630 -20.23 -5.45 -9.02
CA VAL A 630 -21.30 -6.30 -8.47
C VAL A 630 -20.81 -7.21 -7.33
N ALA A 631 -19.58 -7.75 -7.42
CA ALA A 631 -19.00 -8.58 -6.36
C ALA A 631 -18.58 -7.76 -5.13
N GLY A 632 -18.35 -6.46 -5.30
CA GLY A 632 -17.80 -5.58 -4.28
C GLY A 632 -16.27 -5.49 -4.33
N ILE A 633 -15.73 -4.35 -3.92
CA ILE A 633 -14.28 -4.06 -3.97
C ILE A 633 -13.48 -4.83 -2.91
N GLU A 634 -14.17 -5.38 -1.91
CA GLU A 634 -13.66 -6.29 -0.88
C GLU A 634 -14.31 -7.68 -0.98
N TYR A 635 -14.94 -7.97 -2.13
CA TYR A 635 -15.82 -9.11 -2.32
C TYR A 635 -16.92 -9.20 -1.25
N GLU A 636 -17.40 -8.09 -0.72
CA GLU A 636 -18.40 -8.06 0.34
C GLU A 636 -19.76 -8.65 -0.08
N ASN A 637 -19.99 -8.87 -1.37
CA ASN A 637 -21.16 -9.59 -1.89
C ASN A 637 -20.90 -11.08 -2.15
N LEU A 638 -19.74 -11.61 -1.77
CA LEU A 638 -19.41 -13.04 -1.83
C LEU A 638 -19.21 -13.62 -0.42
N THR A 639 -19.75 -14.80 -0.17
CA THR A 639 -19.59 -15.56 1.09
C THR A 639 -19.44 -17.05 0.77
N GLY A 640 -19.31 -17.89 1.79
CA GLY A 640 -19.20 -19.34 1.65
C GLY A 640 -17.84 -19.89 2.00
N GLU A 641 -17.71 -21.22 1.96
CA GLU A 641 -16.48 -21.92 2.35
C GLU A 641 -15.29 -21.65 1.42
N TYR A 642 -15.56 -21.34 0.14
CA TYR A 642 -14.51 -21.08 -0.85
C TYR A 642 -13.96 -19.65 -0.78
N VAL A 643 -14.62 -18.73 -0.07
CA VAL A 643 -14.20 -17.32 0.01
C VAL A 643 -13.21 -17.14 1.17
N ASN A 644 -11.92 -17.07 0.85
CA ASN A 644 -10.86 -16.85 1.83
C ASN A 644 -10.60 -15.35 2.03
N ARG A 645 -10.71 -14.86 3.27
CA ARG A 645 -10.47 -13.46 3.65
C ARG A 645 -9.19 -13.25 4.47
N HIS A 646 -8.24 -14.18 4.39
CA HIS A 646 -6.94 -14.09 5.06
C HIS A 646 -5.82 -13.71 4.08
N GLY A 647 -4.62 -13.44 4.61
CA GLY A 647 -3.45 -13.11 3.80
C GLY A 647 -3.52 -11.70 3.23
N ILE A 648 -3.19 -11.53 1.94
CA ILE A 648 -3.07 -10.20 1.30
C ILE A 648 -4.41 -9.57 0.88
N GLY A 649 -5.49 -10.34 0.87
CA GLY A 649 -6.83 -9.86 0.52
C GLY A 649 -7.81 -10.99 0.21
N PRO A 650 -9.08 -10.65 -0.07
CA PRO A 650 -10.11 -11.66 -0.29
C PRO A 650 -9.88 -12.37 -1.64
N THR A 651 -9.94 -13.69 -1.61
CA THR A 651 -9.80 -14.58 -2.77
C THR A 651 -10.88 -15.65 -2.71
N VAL A 652 -11.10 -16.35 -3.83
CA VAL A 652 -11.95 -17.55 -3.86
C VAL A 652 -11.11 -18.70 -4.37
N ASN A 653 -11.06 -19.83 -3.67
CA ASN A 653 -10.31 -21.00 -4.10
C ASN A 653 -11.17 -22.26 -3.98
N TYR A 654 -11.19 -23.06 -5.04
CA TYR A 654 -11.88 -24.34 -5.13
C TYR A 654 -10.91 -25.39 -5.65
N GLU A 655 -10.77 -26.51 -4.93
CA GLU A 655 -9.83 -27.58 -5.25
C GLU A 655 -10.59 -28.89 -5.44
N PHE A 656 -10.22 -29.65 -6.47
CA PHE A 656 -10.76 -30.96 -6.75
C PHE A 656 -9.72 -31.87 -7.41
N GLU A 657 -9.96 -33.18 -7.36
CA GLU A 657 -9.08 -34.19 -7.94
C GLU A 657 -9.75 -34.93 -9.10
N PHE A 658 -8.96 -35.33 -10.07
CA PHE A 658 -9.41 -36.18 -11.18
C PHE A 658 -8.29 -37.10 -11.66
N ASN A 659 -8.65 -38.19 -12.34
CA ASN A 659 -7.69 -39.18 -12.82
C ASN A 659 -7.65 -39.18 -14.35
N ILE A 660 -6.45 -39.17 -14.91
CA ILE A 660 -6.23 -39.49 -16.33
C ILE A 660 -5.86 -40.96 -16.41
N GLU A 661 -6.66 -41.74 -17.14
CA GLU A 661 -6.45 -43.19 -17.34
C GLU A 661 -5.25 -43.49 -18.25
#